data_AF-A0A9E2GVV7-F1
#
_entry.id   AF-A0A9E2GVV7-F1
#
_cell.length_a   1.000
_cell.length_b   1.000
_cell.length_c   1.000
_cell.angle_alpha   90.00
_cell.angle_beta   90.00
_cell.angle_gamma   90.00
#
_symmetry.space_group_name_H-M   'P 1'
#
loop_
_entity.id
_entity.type
_entity.pdbx_description
1 polymer ?
#
loop_
_entity_poly.entity_id
_entity_poly.type
_entity_poly.pdbx_seq_one_letter_code
_entity_poly.pdbx_strand_id
1 'polypeptide(L)'
;MRELAHLLRREWINQATRPALFVLCIAYWVISGFIAFNVLLDAAVVTLMPYFQIAPVLFLLFTLSITTGQLNQRSDSMDLLRLMPVSPAAVVTARFLVVLSILLVALLGASLVPAAVSFADWGRFDTGQLISANAGLFLLGGAFAAVGLAVGAYSRSQTAAFLVSFVVVFLFWIPDRFLPLAPEGLRGALSQLAFNTHLANWSRGILWLPDLAYFLIFAFVGITLAQVGWESWRFRRPWPRRITWRLPAGVLLLVLFQLVALRFPLRLDLTSEGLHTLDPESVKVVKSLKKDVRLLFFRSKKLPRELVQTATDVDALLREYAVLSPRLVVQILEPDADPDAAALSRSYGISEMEIGRRSATESTVNRVTFGLALVSGDTVETISDVTDPRTLEYEITFRLKRFLTGRKKIVFTTGHGEFPEKDGDPRGGFDRLFAAVTEFELIRQKGPLPEDAAVLVVAGPIVAFSDEAWEQVGAFARQGKPVLILADGMMFRNNMSLKGVARHWVPNPALADRLKTWGIILGDDMILSYQAPQVSVSQHKVVTFPLMPMVDVSRKLSIMPFTLSSVRLESPTHLSLQRRLRTDPGSWRHTRAYEENLEWPKTDDRGPFDVGLFLRGAPGKDLPASARVVVLGDSDLFRDYSFQTVNTHLLFFRQILDYLLDDHSLAHLRLKGRGVERLKLAGKPSPALVMTLAIGVPVLLLLAFAGIILLRRRKN
;
A
#
# COMPACT_ATOMS: atom_id res chain seq x y z
N MET A 1 -10.92 -44.62 7.90
CA MET A 1 -9.97 -43.82 8.71
C MET A 1 -8.62 -44.51 8.89
N ARG A 2 -8.54 -45.72 9.49
CA ARG A 2 -7.25 -46.45 9.68
C ARG A 2 -6.51 -46.75 8.38
N GLU A 3 -7.19 -47.25 7.35
CA GLU A 3 -6.59 -47.55 6.03
C GLU A 3 -5.94 -46.30 5.39
N LEU A 4 -6.65 -45.17 5.38
CA LEU A 4 -6.15 -43.91 4.84
C LEU A 4 -4.92 -43.40 5.62
N ALA A 5 -4.91 -43.51 6.96
CA ALA A 5 -3.77 -43.10 7.77
C ALA A 5 -2.51 -43.94 7.49
N HIS A 6 -2.66 -45.26 7.30
CA HIS A 6 -1.55 -46.13 6.91
C HIS A 6 -1.03 -45.81 5.50
N LEU A 7 -1.93 -45.59 4.54
CA LEU A 7 -1.59 -45.17 3.18
C LEU A 7 -0.86 -43.82 3.19
N LEU A 8 -1.36 -42.84 3.93
CA LEU A 8 -0.73 -41.53 4.07
C LEU A 8 0.70 -41.67 4.57
N ARG A 9 0.92 -42.39 5.68
CA ARG A 9 2.26 -42.61 6.22
C ARG A 9 3.19 -43.27 5.20
N ARG A 10 2.70 -44.31 4.51
CA ARG A 10 3.47 -45.02 3.46
C ARG A 10 3.85 -44.10 2.30
N GLU A 11 2.88 -43.37 1.74
CA GLU A 11 3.12 -42.47 0.61
C GLU A 11 4.02 -41.29 0.99
N TRP A 12 3.90 -40.77 2.22
CA TRP A 12 4.79 -39.73 2.74
C TRP A 12 6.24 -40.22 2.83
N ILE A 13 6.47 -41.41 3.40
CA ILE A 13 7.81 -42.01 3.47
C ILE A 13 8.36 -42.27 2.05
N ASN A 14 7.51 -42.75 1.13
CA ASN A 14 7.91 -42.99 -0.26
C ASN A 14 8.32 -41.70 -0.98
N GLN A 15 7.73 -40.55 -0.66
CA GLN A 15 8.12 -39.26 -1.24
C GLN A 15 9.34 -38.67 -0.54
N ALA A 16 9.36 -38.68 0.79
CA ALA A 16 10.47 -38.16 1.60
C ALA A 16 11.79 -38.92 1.41
N THR A 17 11.76 -40.09 0.79
CA THR A 17 12.97 -40.87 0.44
C THR A 17 13.48 -40.61 -0.97
N ARG A 18 12.79 -39.80 -1.79
CA ARG A 18 13.21 -39.45 -3.15
C ARG A 18 14.16 -38.24 -3.14
N PRO A 19 15.43 -38.39 -3.57
CA PRO A 19 16.37 -37.26 -3.62
C PRO A 19 15.87 -36.10 -4.49
N ALA A 20 15.15 -36.41 -5.56
CA ALA A 20 14.57 -35.41 -6.46
C ALA A 20 13.62 -34.43 -5.74
N LEU A 21 12.89 -34.86 -4.71
CA LEU A 21 12.01 -34.00 -3.95
C LEU A 21 12.79 -32.90 -3.22
N PHE A 22 13.91 -33.25 -2.58
CA PHE A 22 14.76 -32.29 -1.89
C PHE A 22 15.37 -31.28 -2.84
N VAL A 23 15.86 -31.74 -4.00
CA VAL A 23 16.40 -30.86 -5.04
C VAL A 23 15.33 -29.86 -5.50
N LEU A 24 14.10 -30.31 -5.73
CA LEU A 24 13.00 -29.43 -6.12
C LEU A 24 12.63 -28.43 -5.01
N CYS A 25 12.56 -28.85 -3.75
CA CYS A 25 12.26 -27.94 -2.63
C CYS A 25 13.36 -26.89 -2.45
N ILE A 26 14.63 -27.30 -2.50
CA ILE A 26 15.79 -26.40 -2.41
C ILE A 26 15.78 -25.41 -3.57
N ALA A 27 15.58 -25.89 -4.80
CA ALA A 27 15.50 -25.02 -5.98
C ALA A 27 14.35 -24.01 -5.85
N TYR A 28 13.17 -24.45 -5.41
CA TYR A 28 12.03 -23.56 -5.17
C TYR A 28 12.36 -22.49 -4.13
N TRP A 29 12.94 -22.85 -2.98
CA TRP A 29 13.30 -21.90 -1.93
C TRP A 29 14.38 -20.90 -2.36
N VAL A 30 15.41 -21.35 -3.06
CA VAL A 30 16.48 -20.48 -3.56
C VAL A 30 15.93 -19.49 -4.57
N ILE A 31 15.20 -19.96 -5.59
CA ILE A 31 14.65 -19.10 -6.65
C ILE A 31 13.60 -18.15 -6.07
N SER A 32 12.67 -18.66 -5.27
CA SER A 32 11.63 -17.86 -4.63
C SER A 32 12.23 -16.81 -3.69
N GLY A 33 13.20 -17.20 -2.86
CA GLY A 33 13.86 -16.30 -1.93
C GLY A 33 14.64 -15.22 -2.64
N PHE A 34 15.36 -15.58 -3.72
CA PHE A 34 16.07 -14.62 -4.56
C PHE A 34 15.10 -13.61 -5.20
N ILE A 35 14.00 -14.05 -5.81
CA ILE A 35 13.01 -13.14 -6.43
C ILE A 35 12.40 -12.22 -5.37
N ALA A 36 11.93 -12.78 -4.25
CA ALA A 36 11.33 -12.00 -3.16
C ALA A 36 12.31 -10.93 -2.65
N PHE A 37 13.59 -11.29 -2.50
CA PHE A 37 14.61 -10.36 -2.04
C PHE A 37 14.89 -9.22 -3.02
N ASN A 38 15.03 -9.52 -4.32
CA ASN A 38 15.24 -8.50 -5.33
C ASN A 38 14.06 -7.52 -5.40
N VAL A 39 12.81 -8.02 -5.30
CA VAL A 39 11.62 -7.16 -5.23
C VAL A 39 11.68 -6.16 -4.07
N LEU A 40 12.19 -6.58 -2.91
CA LEU A 40 12.33 -5.69 -1.74
C LEU A 40 13.41 -4.63 -1.94
N LEU A 41 14.53 -4.99 -2.58
CA LEU A 41 15.62 -4.07 -2.85
C LEU A 41 15.24 -3.03 -3.91
N ASP A 42 14.62 -3.47 -5.01
CA ASP A 42 14.21 -2.61 -6.12
C ASP A 42 13.13 -1.61 -5.69
N ALA A 43 12.16 -2.06 -4.88
CA ALA A 43 11.08 -1.21 -4.42
C ALA A 43 11.51 -0.24 -3.29
N ALA A 44 12.62 -0.54 -2.59
CA ALA A 44 13.05 0.14 -1.36
C ALA A 44 11.95 0.21 -0.27
N VAL A 45 10.92 -0.64 -0.38
CA VAL A 45 9.75 -0.70 0.49
C VAL A 45 9.40 -2.14 0.87
N VAL A 46 8.77 -2.29 2.02
CA VAL A 46 8.44 -3.60 2.61
C VAL A 46 7.12 -4.12 2.01
N THR A 47 7.18 -4.57 0.75
CA THR A 47 6.04 -5.17 0.04
C THR A 47 6.46 -6.37 -0.80
N LEU A 48 5.63 -7.43 -0.80
CA LEU A 48 5.82 -8.62 -1.63
C LEU A 48 4.75 -8.76 -2.72
N MET A 49 3.96 -7.71 -2.98
CA MET A 49 2.93 -7.77 -4.03
C MET A 49 3.46 -8.11 -5.42
N PRO A 50 4.60 -7.54 -5.88
CA PRO A 50 5.18 -7.97 -7.15
C PRO A 50 5.63 -9.43 -7.15
N TYR A 51 6.13 -9.93 -6.01
CA TYR A 51 6.49 -11.35 -5.87
C TYR A 51 5.27 -12.27 -6.04
N PHE A 52 4.13 -11.96 -5.41
CA PHE A 52 2.92 -12.79 -5.51
C PHE A 52 2.26 -12.79 -6.89
N GLN A 53 2.63 -11.86 -7.78
CA GLN A 53 2.23 -11.92 -9.19
C GLN A 53 3.05 -12.94 -10.01
N ILE A 54 4.28 -13.23 -9.58
CA ILE A 54 5.21 -14.15 -10.25
C ILE A 54 5.21 -15.54 -9.61
N ALA A 55 5.08 -15.59 -8.27
CA ALA A 55 5.12 -16.81 -7.46
C ALA A 55 4.25 -17.97 -8.00
N PRO A 56 3.04 -17.75 -8.54
CA PRO A 56 2.20 -18.85 -8.99
C PRO A 56 2.77 -19.59 -10.20
N VAL A 57 3.52 -18.92 -11.08
CA VAL A 57 4.18 -19.58 -12.23
C VAL A 57 5.29 -20.49 -11.73
N LEU A 58 6.09 -20.01 -10.77
CA LEU A 58 7.13 -20.83 -10.12
C LEU A 58 6.48 -22.02 -9.37
N PHE A 59 5.39 -21.77 -8.66
CA PHE A 59 4.68 -22.77 -7.88
C PHE A 59 3.98 -23.81 -8.76
N LEU A 60 3.51 -23.42 -9.95
CA LEU A 60 2.99 -24.31 -10.98
C LEU A 60 4.05 -25.32 -11.41
N LEU A 61 5.24 -24.85 -11.79
CA LEU A 61 6.35 -25.71 -12.22
C LEU A 61 6.75 -26.69 -11.12
N PHE A 62 6.88 -26.20 -9.89
CA PHE A 62 7.18 -27.01 -8.71
C PHE A 62 6.11 -28.09 -8.47
N THR A 63 4.83 -27.68 -8.44
CA THR A 63 3.70 -28.58 -8.15
C THR A 63 3.54 -29.67 -9.21
N LEU A 64 3.63 -29.32 -10.49
CA LEU A 64 3.48 -30.29 -11.59
C LEU A 64 4.65 -31.27 -11.65
N SER A 65 5.87 -30.84 -11.29
CA SER A 65 7.05 -31.72 -11.22
C SER A 65 6.87 -32.83 -10.18
N ILE A 66 6.21 -32.53 -9.06
CA ILE A 66 5.99 -33.51 -7.97
C ILE A 66 4.80 -34.44 -8.26
N THR A 67 3.79 -33.97 -9.00
CA THR A 67 2.50 -34.65 -9.12
C THR A 67 2.36 -35.55 -10.35
N THR A 68 2.86 -35.11 -11.50
CA THR A 68 2.60 -35.75 -12.81
C THR A 68 3.19 -37.16 -12.96
N GLY A 69 4.23 -37.50 -12.17
CA GLY A 69 4.81 -38.85 -12.12
C GLY A 69 4.16 -39.79 -11.09
N GLN A 70 3.28 -39.28 -10.22
CA GLN A 70 2.78 -40.06 -9.09
C GLN A 70 1.82 -41.16 -9.51
N LEU A 71 0.97 -40.92 -10.51
CA LEU A 71 -0.06 -41.85 -11.01
C LEU A 71 0.31 -42.48 -12.37
N ASN A 72 1.57 -42.39 -12.79
CA ASN A 72 2.04 -42.91 -14.07
C ASN A 72 1.82 -44.44 -14.18
N GLN A 73 1.25 -44.90 -15.29
CA GLN A 73 0.90 -46.30 -15.54
C GLN A 73 2.09 -47.27 -15.50
N ARG A 74 3.31 -46.79 -15.74
CA ARG A 74 4.52 -47.63 -15.85
C ARG A 74 5.46 -47.56 -14.65
N SER A 75 5.07 -46.95 -13.53
CA SER A 75 5.96 -46.87 -12.36
C SER A 75 5.87 -48.13 -11.48
N ASP A 76 7.01 -48.64 -11.00
CA ASP A 76 7.08 -49.84 -10.15
C ASP A 76 6.24 -49.76 -8.86
N SER A 77 6.12 -48.56 -8.27
CA SER A 77 5.25 -48.34 -7.10
C SER A 77 3.78 -48.64 -7.38
N MET A 78 3.40 -48.58 -8.65
CA MET A 78 2.04 -48.83 -9.11
C MET A 78 1.70 -50.29 -9.18
N ASP A 79 2.66 -51.11 -9.57
CA ASP A 79 2.46 -52.56 -9.66
C ASP A 79 2.15 -53.13 -8.26
N LEU A 80 2.82 -52.62 -7.23
CA LEU A 80 2.51 -52.95 -5.83
C LEU A 80 1.12 -52.47 -5.38
N LEU A 81 0.73 -51.24 -5.73
CA LEU A 81 -0.58 -50.66 -5.39
C LEU A 81 -1.76 -51.35 -6.07
N ARG A 82 -1.53 -51.98 -7.22
CA ARG A 82 -2.55 -52.78 -7.93
C ARG A 82 -2.88 -54.08 -7.20
N LEU A 83 -1.89 -54.68 -6.56
CA LEU A 83 -2.06 -55.97 -5.87
C LEU A 83 -2.72 -55.80 -4.50
N MET A 84 -2.60 -54.64 -3.87
CA MET A 84 -3.23 -54.38 -2.57
C MET A 84 -4.74 -54.13 -2.68
N PRO A 85 -5.56 -54.60 -1.73
CA PRO A 85 -7.01 -54.42 -1.69
C PRO A 85 -7.39 -53.01 -1.19
N VAL A 86 -6.79 -51.98 -1.79
CA VAL A 86 -7.02 -50.57 -1.44
C VAL A 86 -7.92 -49.89 -2.45
N SER A 87 -8.83 -49.04 -1.96
CA SER A 87 -9.73 -48.31 -2.85
C SER A 87 -8.98 -47.26 -3.69
N PRO A 88 -9.33 -47.07 -4.97
CA PRO A 88 -8.84 -45.99 -5.84
C PRO A 88 -8.92 -44.61 -5.19
N ALA A 89 -10.05 -44.32 -4.55
CA ALA A 89 -10.28 -43.07 -3.85
C ALA A 89 -9.28 -42.87 -2.71
N ALA A 90 -9.03 -43.90 -1.89
CA ALA A 90 -8.07 -43.81 -0.79
C ALA A 90 -6.64 -43.54 -1.29
N VAL A 91 -6.21 -44.16 -2.39
CA VAL A 91 -4.87 -43.96 -2.96
C VAL A 91 -4.71 -42.55 -3.51
N VAL A 92 -5.65 -42.08 -4.34
CA VAL A 92 -5.58 -40.75 -4.95
C VAL A 92 -5.65 -39.66 -3.87
N THR A 93 -6.57 -39.80 -2.90
CA THR A 93 -6.70 -38.83 -1.79
C THR A 93 -5.46 -38.84 -0.90
N ALA A 94 -4.88 -40.00 -0.58
CA ALA A 94 -3.64 -40.07 0.19
C ALA A 94 -2.49 -39.34 -0.52
N ARG A 95 -2.30 -39.58 -1.82
CA ARG A 95 -1.26 -38.91 -2.62
C ARG A 95 -1.48 -37.41 -2.72
N PHE A 96 -2.73 -36.98 -2.91
CA PHE A 96 -3.08 -35.57 -2.92
C PHE A 96 -2.74 -34.88 -1.60
N LEU A 97 -3.11 -35.48 -0.46
CA LEU A 97 -2.81 -34.94 0.87
C LEU A 97 -1.29 -34.92 1.18
N VAL A 98 -0.54 -35.92 0.74
CA VAL A 98 0.94 -35.91 0.84
C VAL A 98 1.51 -34.74 0.02
N VAL A 99 1.04 -34.54 -1.21
CA VAL A 99 1.46 -33.41 -2.03
C VAL A 99 1.11 -32.09 -1.35
N LEU A 100 -0.11 -31.91 -0.83
CA LEU A 100 -0.49 -30.70 -0.10
C LEU A 100 0.46 -30.41 1.06
N SER A 101 0.86 -31.42 1.84
CA SER A 101 1.83 -31.19 2.93
C SER A 101 3.22 -30.77 2.43
N ILE A 102 3.65 -31.27 1.27
CA ILE A 102 4.91 -30.83 0.62
C ILE A 102 4.78 -29.39 0.13
N LEU A 103 3.65 -29.03 -0.49
CA LEU A 103 3.34 -27.67 -0.91
C LEU A 103 3.34 -26.70 0.28
N LEU A 104 2.79 -27.11 1.43
CA LEU A 104 2.84 -26.33 2.66
C LEU A 104 4.28 -26.09 3.13
N VAL A 105 5.13 -27.12 3.16
CA VAL A 105 6.56 -26.98 3.48
C VAL A 105 7.26 -26.04 2.51
N ALA A 106 6.96 -26.13 1.21
CA ALA A 106 7.50 -25.24 0.20
C ALA A 106 7.16 -23.77 0.48
N LEU A 107 5.89 -23.46 0.78
CA LEU A 107 5.42 -22.11 1.09
C LEU A 107 5.96 -21.56 2.42
N LEU A 108 6.08 -22.41 3.43
CA LEU A 108 6.69 -22.03 4.71
C LEU A 108 8.15 -21.63 4.52
N GLY A 109 8.92 -22.37 3.72
CA GLY A 109 10.30 -22.01 3.41
C GLY A 109 10.42 -20.72 2.59
N ALA A 110 9.52 -20.49 1.62
CA ALA A 110 9.48 -19.22 0.89
C ALA A 110 9.17 -18.02 1.81
N SER A 111 8.39 -18.23 2.86
CA SER A 111 8.04 -17.20 3.86
C SER A 111 9.19 -16.85 4.83
N LEU A 112 10.33 -17.52 4.74
CA LEU A 112 11.49 -17.23 5.59
C LEU A 112 12.20 -15.93 5.22
N VAL A 113 12.17 -15.52 3.95
CA VAL A 113 12.72 -14.20 3.54
C VAL A 113 11.97 -13.04 4.21
N PRO A 114 10.63 -12.92 4.09
CA PRO A 114 9.92 -11.85 4.79
C PRO A 114 10.07 -11.96 6.32
N ALA A 115 10.07 -13.17 6.88
CA ALA A 115 10.30 -13.37 8.31
C ALA A 115 11.70 -12.89 8.75
N ALA A 116 12.75 -13.17 7.97
CA ALA A 116 14.11 -12.75 8.27
C ALA A 116 14.29 -11.23 8.17
N VAL A 117 13.66 -10.59 7.18
CA VAL A 117 13.63 -9.13 7.03
C VAL A 117 12.93 -8.47 8.22
N SER A 118 11.80 -9.03 8.67
CA SER A 118 11.12 -8.53 9.88
C SER A 118 11.90 -8.81 11.17
N PHE A 119 12.56 -9.96 11.29
CA PHE A 119 13.40 -10.29 12.45
C PHE A 119 14.66 -9.41 12.53
N ALA A 120 15.23 -9.05 11.38
CA ALA A 120 16.37 -8.13 11.31
C ALA A 120 15.98 -6.65 11.53
N ASP A 121 14.70 -6.36 11.78
CA ASP A 121 14.13 -5.01 11.90
C ASP A 121 14.42 -4.14 10.68
N TRP A 122 14.47 -4.74 9.48
CA TRP A 122 14.57 -3.98 8.23
C TRP A 122 13.20 -3.45 7.79
N GLY A 123 12.14 -4.07 8.27
CA GLY A 123 10.77 -3.59 8.15
C GLY A 123 9.74 -4.67 8.39
N ARG A 124 8.51 -4.25 8.67
CA ARG A 124 7.41 -5.12 9.08
C ARG A 124 6.45 -5.33 7.92
N PHE A 125 6.25 -6.58 7.54
CA PHE A 125 5.21 -6.95 6.58
C PHE A 125 3.84 -6.96 7.24
N ASP A 126 2.81 -6.64 6.46
CA ASP A 126 1.44 -6.98 6.84
C ASP A 126 1.31 -8.51 6.90
N THR A 127 1.25 -9.03 8.13
CA THR A 127 1.23 -10.47 8.38
C THR A 127 -0.04 -11.12 7.86
N GLY A 128 -1.17 -10.41 7.92
CA GLY A 128 -2.44 -10.92 7.43
C GLY A 128 -2.49 -10.98 5.90
N GLN A 129 -1.90 -10.00 5.22
CA GLN A 129 -1.68 -10.05 3.77
C GLN A 129 -0.76 -11.22 3.39
N LEU A 130 0.34 -11.42 4.12
CA LEU A 130 1.28 -12.52 3.87
C LEU A 130 0.63 -13.90 4.06
N ILE A 131 -0.17 -14.07 5.13
CA ILE A 131 -0.91 -15.31 5.39
C ILE A 131 -1.95 -15.55 4.30
N SER A 132 -2.75 -14.53 3.97
CA SER A 132 -3.77 -14.60 2.93
C SER A 132 -3.15 -14.96 1.56
N ALA A 133 -2.07 -14.29 1.17
CA ALA A 133 -1.41 -14.54 -0.10
C ALA A 133 -0.85 -15.97 -0.20
N ASN A 134 -0.20 -16.46 0.87
CA ASN A 134 0.28 -17.85 0.92
C ASN A 134 -0.87 -18.86 0.98
N ALA A 135 -1.96 -18.57 1.67
CA ALA A 135 -3.14 -19.43 1.70
C ALA A 135 -3.80 -19.54 0.32
N GLY A 136 -3.89 -18.43 -0.42
CA GLY A 136 -4.36 -18.42 -1.80
C GLY A 136 -3.46 -19.25 -2.71
N LEU A 137 -2.14 -19.08 -2.58
CA LEU A 137 -1.16 -19.87 -3.33
C LEU A 137 -1.22 -21.36 -2.98
N PHE A 138 -1.47 -21.71 -1.72
CA PHE A 138 -1.69 -23.09 -1.27
C PHE A 138 -2.91 -23.73 -1.92
N LEU A 139 -4.05 -23.03 -1.93
CA LEU A 139 -5.29 -23.50 -2.58
C LEU A 139 -5.09 -23.66 -4.09
N LEU A 140 -4.43 -22.70 -4.73
CA LEU A 140 -4.09 -22.75 -6.14
C LEU A 140 -3.15 -23.93 -6.45
N GLY A 141 -2.13 -24.17 -5.62
CA GLY A 141 -1.27 -25.34 -5.74
C GLY A 141 -2.03 -26.65 -5.53
N GLY A 142 -3.05 -26.67 -4.66
CA GLY A 142 -3.99 -27.79 -4.56
C GLY A 142 -4.74 -28.04 -5.88
N ALA A 143 -5.24 -27.00 -6.54
CA ALA A 143 -5.86 -27.13 -7.86
C ALA A 143 -4.86 -27.68 -8.90
N PHE A 144 -3.64 -27.14 -8.95
CA PHE A 144 -2.59 -27.63 -9.85
C PHE A 144 -2.23 -29.09 -9.58
N ALA A 145 -2.14 -29.47 -8.30
CA ALA A 145 -1.82 -30.83 -7.91
C ALA A 145 -2.92 -31.81 -8.32
N ALA A 146 -4.18 -31.43 -8.20
CA ALA A 146 -5.30 -32.25 -8.66
C ALA A 146 -5.27 -32.45 -10.18
N VAL A 147 -4.97 -31.40 -10.95
CA VAL A 147 -4.81 -31.51 -12.41
C VAL A 147 -3.61 -32.40 -12.78
N GLY A 148 -2.46 -32.20 -12.14
CA GLY A 148 -1.26 -33.01 -12.37
C GLY A 148 -1.47 -34.49 -12.07
N LEU A 149 -2.21 -34.82 -11.01
CA LEU A 149 -2.62 -36.19 -10.69
C LEU A 149 -3.60 -36.75 -11.72
N ALA A 150 -4.58 -35.94 -12.17
CA ALA A 150 -5.54 -36.36 -13.17
C ALA A 150 -4.85 -36.74 -14.48
N VAL A 151 -4.08 -35.82 -15.06
CA VAL A 151 -3.34 -36.06 -16.32
C VAL A 151 -2.34 -37.20 -16.14
N GLY A 152 -1.66 -37.28 -14.99
CA GLY A 152 -0.74 -38.38 -14.66
C GLY A 152 -1.40 -39.76 -14.71
N ALA A 153 -2.67 -39.89 -14.30
CA ALA A 153 -3.41 -41.16 -14.35
C ALA A 153 -3.70 -41.64 -15.79
N TYR A 154 -3.84 -40.70 -16.74
CA TYR A 154 -4.07 -41.01 -18.16
C TYR A 154 -2.78 -41.14 -18.98
N SER A 155 -1.64 -40.72 -18.44
CA SER A 155 -0.38 -40.71 -19.17
C SER A 155 0.44 -41.99 -18.97
N ARG A 156 1.21 -42.35 -20.01
CA ARG A 156 2.23 -43.40 -19.98
C ARG A 156 3.65 -42.87 -19.75
N SER A 157 3.84 -41.55 -19.84
CA SER A 157 5.13 -40.88 -19.70
C SER A 157 5.00 -39.70 -18.74
N GLN A 158 5.92 -39.60 -17.77
CA GLN A 158 5.96 -38.48 -16.82
C GLN A 158 6.17 -37.15 -17.53
N THR A 159 7.07 -37.10 -18.52
CA THR A 159 7.36 -35.87 -19.28
C THR A 159 6.13 -35.40 -20.06
N ALA A 160 5.42 -36.31 -20.72
CA ALA A 160 4.19 -35.97 -21.44
C ALA A 160 3.09 -35.52 -20.46
N ALA A 161 2.96 -36.17 -19.31
CA ALA A 161 1.99 -35.78 -18.28
C ALA A 161 2.27 -34.36 -17.76
N PHE A 162 3.55 -34.04 -17.54
CA PHE A 162 3.98 -32.71 -17.11
C PHE A 162 3.61 -31.65 -18.14
N LEU A 163 3.97 -31.84 -19.40
CA LEU A 163 3.69 -30.88 -20.47
C LEU A 163 2.19 -30.66 -20.67
N VAL A 164 1.40 -31.74 -20.70
CA VAL A 164 -0.06 -31.62 -20.85
C VAL A 164 -0.66 -30.91 -19.64
N SER A 165 -0.24 -31.25 -18.42
CA SER A 165 -0.73 -30.56 -17.21
C SER A 165 -0.37 -29.08 -17.21
N PHE A 166 0.84 -28.75 -17.67
CA PHE A 166 1.29 -27.37 -17.82
C PHE A 166 0.37 -26.61 -18.77
N VAL A 167 0.12 -27.15 -19.97
CA VAL A 167 -0.78 -26.54 -20.95
C VAL A 167 -2.20 -26.37 -20.39
N VAL A 168 -2.75 -27.40 -19.76
CA VAL A 168 -4.11 -27.34 -19.17
C VAL A 168 -4.19 -26.22 -18.13
N VAL A 169 -3.26 -26.18 -17.17
CA VAL A 169 -3.27 -25.14 -16.14
C VAL A 169 -3.02 -23.75 -16.74
N PHE A 170 -2.11 -23.66 -17.71
CA PHE A 170 -1.76 -22.40 -18.37
C PHE A 170 -2.94 -21.82 -19.18
N LEU A 171 -3.82 -22.66 -19.76
CA LEU A 171 -5.04 -22.19 -20.44
C LEU A 171 -6.01 -21.44 -19.52
N PHE A 172 -6.03 -21.75 -18.21
CA PHE A 172 -6.80 -21.02 -17.21
C PHE A 172 -6.00 -19.85 -16.58
N TRP A 173 -4.74 -19.69 -16.97
CA TRP A 173 -3.88 -18.60 -16.49
C TRP A 173 -3.97 -17.35 -17.37
N ILE A 174 -4.14 -17.51 -18.68
CA ILE A 174 -4.10 -16.41 -19.68
C ILE A 174 -5.44 -15.64 -19.89
N PRO A 175 -6.66 -16.13 -19.58
CA PRO A 175 -7.89 -15.45 -20.00
C PRO A 175 -8.01 -13.97 -19.59
N ASP A 176 -7.44 -13.59 -18.45
CA ASP A 176 -7.36 -12.20 -17.97
C ASP A 176 -6.61 -11.27 -18.95
N ARG A 177 -5.60 -11.79 -19.66
CA ARG A 177 -4.80 -11.04 -20.64
C ARG A 177 -5.58 -10.67 -21.90
N PHE A 178 -6.64 -11.41 -22.20
CA PHE A 178 -7.51 -11.16 -23.36
C PHE A 178 -8.76 -10.36 -23.03
N LEU A 179 -9.02 -10.04 -21.75
CA LEU A 179 -10.17 -9.22 -21.34
C LEU A 179 -10.30 -7.88 -22.10
N PRO A 180 -9.21 -7.13 -22.38
CA PRO A 180 -9.32 -5.88 -23.13
C PRO A 180 -9.81 -6.06 -24.57
N LEU A 181 -9.54 -7.23 -25.17
CA LEU A 181 -9.91 -7.59 -26.54
C LEU A 181 -11.29 -8.27 -26.61
N ALA A 182 -11.81 -8.74 -25.48
CA ALA A 182 -13.06 -9.49 -25.44
C ALA A 182 -14.29 -8.58 -25.58
N PRO A 183 -15.35 -9.03 -26.30
CA PRO A 183 -16.67 -8.40 -26.29
C PRO A 183 -17.23 -8.25 -24.86
N GLU A 184 -17.99 -7.19 -24.59
CA GLU A 184 -18.48 -6.85 -23.25
C GLU A 184 -19.22 -8.02 -22.57
N GLY A 185 -20.05 -8.76 -23.31
CA GLY A 185 -20.78 -9.92 -22.77
C GLY A 185 -19.90 -11.12 -22.37
N LEU A 186 -18.68 -11.25 -22.91
CA LEU A 186 -17.76 -12.35 -22.61
C LEU A 186 -16.74 -12.01 -21.51
N ARG A 187 -16.53 -10.72 -21.20
CA ARG A 187 -15.54 -10.29 -20.21
C ARG A 187 -15.79 -10.89 -18.83
N GLY A 188 -17.04 -10.94 -18.39
CA GLY A 188 -17.40 -11.56 -17.11
C GLY A 188 -17.04 -13.03 -17.05
N ALA A 189 -17.37 -13.80 -18.10
CA ALA A 189 -17.06 -15.22 -18.18
C ALA A 189 -15.55 -15.49 -18.21
N LEU A 190 -14.80 -14.73 -19.01
CA LEU A 190 -13.33 -14.84 -19.09
C LEU A 190 -12.65 -14.49 -17.76
N SER A 191 -13.15 -13.46 -17.06
CA SER A 191 -12.62 -13.06 -15.76
C SER A 191 -12.79 -14.16 -14.70
N GLN A 192 -13.95 -14.83 -14.68
CA GLN A 192 -14.28 -15.94 -13.78
C GLN A 192 -13.56 -17.27 -14.12
N LEU A 193 -12.95 -17.37 -15.31
CA LEU A 193 -12.14 -18.53 -15.71
C LEU A 193 -10.66 -18.37 -15.34
N ALA A 194 -10.21 -17.15 -15.03
CA ALA A 194 -8.80 -16.86 -14.85
C ALA A 194 -8.34 -17.10 -13.40
N PHE A 195 -7.34 -17.98 -13.22
CA PHE A 195 -6.70 -18.22 -11.90
C PHE A 195 -6.18 -16.92 -11.27
N ASN A 196 -5.67 -16.00 -12.10
CA ASN A 196 -5.12 -14.72 -11.66
C ASN A 196 -6.14 -13.83 -10.96
N THR A 197 -7.39 -13.77 -11.46
CA THR A 197 -8.45 -12.94 -10.88
C THR A 197 -8.73 -13.36 -9.43
N HIS A 198 -8.90 -14.65 -9.21
CA HIS A 198 -9.21 -15.20 -7.89
C HIS A 198 -8.02 -15.09 -6.94
N LEU A 199 -6.80 -15.33 -7.42
CA LEU A 199 -5.60 -15.18 -6.59
C LEU A 199 -5.32 -13.72 -6.22
N ALA A 200 -5.66 -12.76 -7.08
CA ALA A 200 -5.40 -11.34 -6.84
C ALA A 200 -6.12 -10.77 -5.61
N ASN A 201 -7.27 -11.33 -5.23
CA ASN A 201 -7.93 -10.94 -3.98
C ASN A 201 -7.15 -11.44 -2.76
N TRP A 202 -6.73 -12.71 -2.80
CA TRP A 202 -5.98 -13.34 -1.72
C TRP A 202 -4.61 -12.69 -1.53
N SER A 203 -3.90 -12.35 -2.61
CA SER A 203 -2.63 -11.65 -2.52
C SER A 203 -2.78 -10.27 -1.85
N ARG A 204 -3.92 -9.61 -2.00
CA ARG A 204 -4.22 -8.32 -1.36
C ARG A 204 -4.69 -8.42 0.11
N GLY A 205 -4.81 -9.62 0.66
CA GLY A 205 -5.32 -9.81 2.03
C GLY A 205 -6.83 -10.00 2.11
N ILE A 206 -7.52 -10.15 0.98
CA ILE A 206 -8.97 -10.33 0.92
C ILE A 206 -9.28 -11.82 0.77
N LEU A 207 -9.85 -12.43 1.80
CA LEU A 207 -10.43 -13.76 1.71
C LEU A 207 -11.86 -13.65 1.21
N TRP A 208 -12.06 -14.02 -0.04
CA TRP A 208 -13.38 -14.01 -0.66
C TRP A 208 -13.89 -15.43 -0.87
N LEU A 209 -15.13 -15.69 -0.42
CA LEU A 209 -15.72 -17.02 -0.48
C LEU A 209 -15.85 -17.60 -1.91
N PRO A 210 -16.23 -16.82 -2.94
CA PRO A 210 -16.25 -17.28 -4.33
C PRO A 210 -14.88 -17.77 -4.85
N ASP A 211 -13.78 -17.17 -4.38
CA ASP A 211 -12.43 -17.57 -4.79
C ASP A 211 -12.04 -18.90 -4.13
N LEU A 212 -12.39 -19.10 -2.85
CA LEU A 212 -12.22 -20.38 -2.17
C LEU A 212 -12.99 -21.48 -2.90
N ALA A 213 -14.25 -21.21 -3.24
CA ALA A 213 -15.09 -22.11 -4.00
C ALA A 213 -14.41 -22.51 -5.30
N TYR A 214 -13.99 -21.52 -6.10
CA TYR A 214 -13.32 -21.75 -7.38
C TYR A 214 -12.13 -22.72 -7.27
N PHE A 215 -11.21 -22.54 -6.32
CA PHE A 215 -10.07 -23.46 -6.17
C PHE A 215 -10.48 -24.87 -5.72
N LEU A 216 -11.48 -24.97 -4.83
CA LEU A 216 -12.02 -26.26 -4.39
C LEU A 216 -12.72 -27.01 -5.53
N ILE A 217 -13.35 -26.30 -6.46
CA ILE A 217 -13.96 -26.88 -7.66
C ILE A 217 -12.90 -27.57 -8.50
N PHE A 218 -11.82 -26.87 -8.84
CA PHE A 218 -10.73 -27.44 -9.62
C PHE A 218 -10.07 -28.63 -8.92
N ALA A 219 -9.83 -28.51 -7.60
CA ALA A 219 -9.28 -29.60 -6.81
C ALA A 219 -10.20 -30.85 -6.84
N PHE A 220 -11.50 -30.66 -6.61
CA PHE A 220 -12.47 -31.76 -6.62
C PHE A 220 -12.59 -32.43 -7.98
N VAL A 221 -12.70 -31.63 -9.06
CA VAL A 221 -12.79 -32.15 -10.43
C VAL A 221 -11.54 -32.93 -10.79
N GLY A 222 -10.35 -32.37 -10.54
CA GLY A 222 -9.08 -33.05 -10.81
C GLY A 222 -8.90 -34.35 -10.03
N ILE A 223 -9.20 -34.35 -8.72
CA ILE A 223 -9.15 -35.57 -7.90
C ILE A 223 -10.11 -36.64 -8.42
N THR A 224 -11.33 -36.24 -8.78
CA THR A 224 -12.31 -37.19 -9.29
C THR A 224 -11.87 -37.76 -10.64
N LEU A 225 -11.37 -36.93 -11.55
CA LEU A 225 -10.80 -37.38 -12.83
C LEU A 225 -9.60 -38.32 -12.65
N ALA A 226 -8.75 -38.08 -11.65
CA ALA A 226 -7.63 -38.96 -11.29
C ALA A 226 -8.12 -40.33 -10.79
N GLN A 227 -9.19 -40.35 -9.98
CA GLN A 227 -9.83 -41.60 -9.53
C GLN A 227 -10.41 -42.39 -10.71
N VAL A 228 -11.07 -41.71 -11.65
CA VAL A 228 -11.61 -42.34 -12.87
C VAL A 228 -10.48 -42.95 -13.71
N GLY A 229 -9.42 -42.17 -13.95
CA GLY A 229 -8.28 -42.61 -14.74
C GLY A 229 -7.64 -43.85 -14.14
N TRP A 230 -7.46 -43.85 -12.83
CA TRP A 230 -6.96 -45.00 -12.08
C TRP A 230 -7.85 -46.25 -12.22
N GLU A 231 -9.16 -46.10 -11.98
CA GLU A 231 -10.10 -47.22 -12.05
C GLU A 231 -10.19 -47.83 -13.44
N SER A 232 -10.18 -46.99 -14.48
CA SER A 232 -10.27 -47.43 -15.87
C SER A 232 -9.14 -48.39 -16.25
N TRP A 233 -7.94 -48.11 -15.76
CA TRP A 233 -6.75 -48.91 -16.05
C TRP A 233 -6.63 -50.12 -15.13
N ARG A 234 -6.94 -49.99 -13.83
CA ARG A 234 -6.86 -51.09 -12.84
C ARG A 234 -7.83 -52.23 -13.15
N PHE A 235 -9.06 -51.92 -13.56
CA PHE A 235 -10.10 -52.93 -13.78
C PHE A 235 -10.37 -53.23 -15.25
N ARG A 236 -9.63 -52.61 -16.19
CA ARG A 236 -9.88 -52.64 -17.65
C ARG A 236 -11.36 -52.40 -18.02
N ARG A 237 -12.07 -51.63 -17.19
CA ARG A 237 -13.47 -51.27 -17.42
C ARG A 237 -13.55 -49.85 -17.99
N PRO A 238 -14.20 -49.63 -19.14
CA PRO A 238 -14.55 -48.28 -19.54
C PRO A 238 -15.62 -47.76 -18.58
N TRP A 239 -15.29 -46.69 -17.85
CA TRP A 239 -16.19 -45.87 -17.03
C TRP A 239 -17.02 -46.62 -15.96
N PRO A 240 -16.58 -46.61 -14.69
CA PRO A 240 -17.30 -47.22 -13.58
C PRO A 240 -18.69 -46.56 -13.36
N ARG A 241 -19.78 -47.33 -13.38
CA ARG A 241 -21.17 -46.86 -13.11
C ARG A 241 -21.37 -46.08 -11.80
N ARG A 242 -20.47 -46.24 -10.82
CA ARG A 242 -20.50 -45.45 -9.56
C ARG A 242 -19.91 -44.05 -9.72
N ILE A 243 -19.04 -43.84 -10.71
CA ILE A 243 -18.37 -42.57 -11.02
C ILE A 243 -19.18 -41.73 -12.00
N THR A 244 -19.98 -42.36 -12.87
CA THR A 244 -20.85 -41.67 -13.83
C THR A 244 -21.82 -40.68 -13.18
N TRP A 245 -22.23 -40.90 -11.92
CA TRP A 245 -23.08 -39.98 -11.17
C TRP A 245 -22.30 -39.03 -10.24
N ARG A 246 -21.12 -39.42 -9.75
CA ARG A 246 -20.33 -38.63 -8.77
C ARG A 246 -19.71 -37.38 -9.39
N LEU A 247 -19.22 -37.48 -10.63
CA LEU A 247 -18.71 -36.33 -11.38
C LEU A 247 -19.80 -35.28 -11.63
N PRO A 248 -20.92 -35.57 -12.31
CA PRO A 248 -21.94 -34.56 -12.57
C PRO A 248 -22.65 -34.08 -11.28
N ALA A 249 -22.90 -34.95 -10.30
CA ALA A 249 -23.48 -34.52 -9.02
C ALA A 249 -22.53 -33.61 -8.22
N GLY A 250 -21.23 -33.92 -8.22
CA GLY A 250 -20.22 -33.09 -7.59
C GLY A 250 -20.03 -31.75 -8.29
N VAL A 251 -19.97 -31.74 -9.63
CA VAL A 251 -19.95 -30.51 -10.43
C VAL A 251 -21.22 -29.69 -10.18
N LEU A 252 -22.40 -30.32 -10.13
CA LEU A 252 -23.66 -29.63 -9.83
C LEU A 252 -23.65 -29.01 -8.42
N LEU A 253 -23.24 -29.76 -7.39
CA LEU A 253 -23.09 -29.26 -6.02
C LEU A 253 -22.13 -28.07 -5.94
N LEU A 254 -21.06 -28.11 -6.71
CA LEU A 254 -20.05 -27.09 -6.78
C LEU A 254 -20.50 -25.85 -7.54
N VAL A 255 -21.26 -26.01 -8.62
CA VAL A 255 -21.93 -24.92 -9.33
C VAL A 255 -22.97 -24.27 -8.41
N LEU A 256 -23.78 -25.07 -7.71
CA LEU A 256 -24.72 -24.58 -6.70
C LEU A 256 -23.98 -23.83 -5.57
N PHE A 257 -22.86 -24.37 -5.09
CA PHE A 257 -22.01 -23.70 -4.10
C PHE A 257 -21.47 -22.37 -4.63
N GLN A 258 -21.01 -22.32 -5.88
CA GLN A 258 -20.59 -21.07 -6.52
C GLN A 258 -21.73 -20.06 -6.59
N LEU A 259 -22.94 -20.49 -6.99
CA LEU A 259 -24.11 -19.61 -7.04
C LEU A 259 -24.49 -19.07 -5.65
N VAL A 260 -24.39 -19.90 -4.61
CA VAL A 260 -24.61 -19.48 -3.21
C VAL A 260 -23.51 -18.53 -2.75
N ALA A 261 -22.24 -18.82 -3.06
CA ALA A 261 -21.10 -17.96 -2.71
C ALA A 261 -21.19 -16.59 -3.40
N LEU A 262 -21.72 -16.54 -4.62
CA LEU A 262 -22.02 -15.30 -5.33
C LEU A 262 -23.17 -14.51 -4.69
N ARG A 263 -24.14 -15.19 -4.04
CA ARG A 263 -25.28 -14.53 -3.37
C ARG A 263 -24.94 -14.05 -1.96
N PHE A 264 -24.05 -14.76 -1.27
CA PHE A 264 -23.55 -14.43 0.07
C PHE A 264 -22.02 -14.24 0.01
N PRO A 265 -21.55 -13.12 -0.55
CA PRO A 265 -20.12 -12.88 -0.72
C PRO A 265 -19.49 -12.52 0.63
N LEU A 266 -19.30 -13.51 1.50
CA LEU A 266 -18.51 -13.34 2.70
C LEU A 266 -17.10 -12.93 2.28
N ARG A 267 -16.72 -11.72 2.65
CA ARG A 267 -15.43 -11.11 2.41
C ARG A 267 -14.80 -10.84 3.76
N LEU A 268 -13.69 -11.48 4.04
CA LEU A 268 -12.89 -11.21 5.22
C LEU A 268 -11.63 -10.48 4.80
N ASP A 269 -11.39 -9.34 5.42
CA ASP A 269 -10.16 -8.59 5.28
C ASP A 269 -9.18 -9.01 6.37
N LEU A 270 -8.08 -9.65 5.99
CA LEU A 270 -7.04 -10.05 6.93
C LEU A 270 -5.98 -8.96 7.12
N THR A 271 -6.01 -7.88 6.33
CA THR A 271 -4.98 -6.85 6.45
C THR A 271 -5.01 -6.21 7.84
N SER A 272 -3.82 -5.96 8.38
CA SER A 272 -3.64 -5.45 9.75
C SER A 272 -4.26 -4.07 9.98
N GLU A 273 -4.44 -3.30 8.92
CA GLU A 273 -5.04 -1.96 8.95
C GLU A 273 -6.47 -1.93 8.39
N GLY A 274 -7.06 -3.08 8.06
CA GLY A 274 -8.41 -3.15 7.49
C GLY A 274 -8.53 -2.41 6.14
N LEU A 275 -7.54 -2.54 5.26
CA LEU A 275 -7.42 -1.82 3.97
C LEU A 275 -8.64 -1.96 3.05
N HIS A 276 -9.41 -3.03 3.24
CA HIS A 276 -10.55 -3.44 2.43
C HIS A 276 -11.86 -3.46 3.20
N THR A 277 -11.90 -2.81 4.38
CA THR A 277 -13.08 -2.70 5.24
C THR A 277 -13.24 -1.26 5.69
N LEU A 278 -14.44 -0.66 5.57
CA LEU A 278 -14.66 0.71 6.01
C LEU A 278 -14.35 0.91 7.51
N ASP A 279 -13.70 2.04 7.82
CA ASP A 279 -13.42 2.50 9.17
C ASP A 279 -14.72 2.84 9.91
N PRO A 280 -14.83 2.53 11.22
CA PRO A 280 -16.01 2.86 12.02
C PRO A 280 -16.42 4.33 11.96
N GLU A 281 -15.47 5.27 11.84
CA GLU A 281 -15.77 6.70 11.73
C GLU A 281 -16.35 7.05 10.35
N SER A 282 -15.89 6.41 9.27
CA SER A 282 -16.53 6.50 7.95
C SER A 282 -17.99 6.07 8.03
N VAL A 283 -18.27 4.94 8.69
CA VAL A 283 -19.64 4.44 8.88
C VAL A 283 -20.51 5.44 9.66
N LYS A 284 -19.97 6.04 10.71
CA LYS A 284 -20.66 7.03 11.54
C LYS A 284 -20.97 8.31 10.77
N VAL A 285 -20.02 8.82 9.98
CA VAL A 285 -20.23 10.00 9.12
C VAL A 285 -21.34 9.74 8.11
N VAL A 286 -21.31 8.60 7.41
CA VAL A 286 -22.34 8.26 6.40
C VAL A 286 -23.73 8.10 7.02
N LYS A 287 -23.83 7.45 8.18
CA LYS A 287 -25.11 7.27 8.89
C LYS A 287 -25.69 8.57 9.46
N SER A 288 -24.86 9.60 9.67
CA SER A 288 -25.29 10.91 10.19
C SER A 288 -25.68 11.91 9.10
N LEU A 289 -25.64 11.52 7.82
CA LEU A 289 -26.06 12.36 6.70
C LEU A 289 -27.55 12.74 6.80
N LYS A 290 -27.80 14.06 6.81
CA LYS A 290 -29.15 14.65 6.89
C LYS A 290 -29.73 15.04 5.52
N LYS A 291 -28.88 15.19 4.51
CA LYS A 291 -29.23 15.54 3.13
C LYS A 291 -28.77 14.42 2.21
N ASP A 292 -29.41 14.32 1.05
CA ASP A 292 -28.99 13.38 0.04
C ASP A 292 -27.65 13.84 -0.56
N VAL A 293 -26.77 12.86 -0.78
CA VAL A 293 -25.45 13.06 -1.36
C VAL A 293 -25.28 12.12 -2.54
N ARG A 294 -24.91 12.67 -3.69
CA ARG A 294 -24.56 11.91 -4.89
C ARG A 294 -23.04 11.81 -5.00
N LEU A 295 -22.53 10.58 -5.09
CA LEU A 295 -21.14 10.27 -5.40
C LEU A 295 -21.04 10.00 -6.91
N LEU A 296 -20.53 10.97 -7.66
CA LEU A 296 -20.39 10.89 -9.11
C LEU A 296 -18.97 10.48 -9.46
N PHE A 297 -18.79 9.22 -9.85
CA PHE A 297 -17.49 8.68 -10.26
C PHE A 297 -17.32 8.82 -11.77
N PHE A 298 -16.51 9.78 -12.19
CA PHE A 298 -16.17 10.01 -13.58
C PHE A 298 -14.99 9.11 -13.95
N ARG A 299 -15.24 8.12 -14.81
CA ARG A 299 -14.19 7.23 -15.33
C ARG A 299 -14.33 7.09 -16.84
N SER A 300 -13.23 7.22 -17.58
CA SER A 300 -13.25 6.89 -19.00
C SER A 300 -13.64 5.41 -19.22
N LYS A 301 -14.42 5.14 -20.25
CA LYS A 301 -14.81 3.79 -20.68
C LYS A 301 -13.58 2.97 -21.06
N LYS A 302 -12.61 3.58 -21.75
CA LYS A 302 -11.32 2.95 -22.11
C LYS A 302 -10.22 3.38 -21.13
N LEU A 303 -9.96 2.54 -20.13
CA LEU A 303 -8.86 2.77 -19.18
C LEU A 303 -7.57 2.07 -19.61
N PRO A 304 -6.40 2.71 -19.44
CA PRO A 304 -5.11 2.03 -19.47
C PRO A 304 -5.11 0.85 -18.50
N ARG A 305 -4.39 -0.21 -18.86
CA ARG A 305 -4.30 -1.44 -18.04
C ARG A 305 -3.92 -1.16 -16.58
N GLU A 306 -3.10 -0.13 -16.37
CA GLU A 306 -2.62 0.31 -15.06
C GLU A 306 -3.75 0.84 -14.15
N LEU A 307 -4.83 1.40 -14.72
CA LEU A 307 -5.97 1.92 -13.97
C LEU A 307 -7.18 0.98 -13.88
N VAL A 308 -7.21 -0.11 -14.66
CA VAL A 308 -8.36 -1.04 -14.65
C VAL A 308 -8.61 -1.61 -13.24
N GLN A 309 -7.52 -2.02 -12.56
CA GLN A 309 -7.65 -2.53 -11.19
C GLN A 309 -8.07 -1.44 -10.22
N THR A 310 -7.44 -0.26 -10.32
CA THR A 310 -7.79 0.91 -9.51
C THR A 310 -9.27 1.28 -9.64
N ALA A 311 -9.81 1.31 -10.86
CA ALA A 311 -11.23 1.60 -11.09
C ALA A 311 -12.15 0.57 -10.45
N THR A 312 -11.75 -0.70 -10.48
CA THR A 312 -12.48 -1.78 -9.81
C THR A 312 -12.48 -1.59 -8.30
N ASP A 313 -11.34 -1.19 -7.73
CA ASP A 313 -11.18 -0.96 -6.29
C ASP A 313 -11.96 0.28 -5.83
N VAL A 314 -11.96 1.35 -6.64
CA VAL A 314 -12.78 2.55 -6.40
C VAL A 314 -14.28 2.22 -6.48
N ASP A 315 -14.73 1.50 -7.50
CA ASP A 315 -16.15 1.09 -7.60
C ASP A 315 -16.58 0.24 -6.39
N ALA A 316 -15.74 -0.73 -5.99
CA ALA A 316 -15.99 -1.55 -4.81
C ALA A 316 -16.13 -0.69 -3.54
N LEU A 317 -15.20 0.25 -3.31
CA LEU A 317 -15.25 1.16 -2.17
C LEU A 317 -16.53 2.01 -2.18
N LEU A 318 -16.87 2.64 -3.31
CA LEU A 318 -18.05 3.49 -3.42
C LEU A 318 -19.33 2.70 -3.16
N ARG A 319 -19.43 1.46 -3.65
CA ARG A 319 -20.56 0.57 -3.36
C ARG A 319 -20.69 0.25 -1.88
N GLU A 320 -19.58 0.02 -1.18
CA GLU A 320 -19.59 -0.18 0.28
C GLU A 320 -20.17 1.05 1.00
N TYR A 321 -19.80 2.26 0.59
CA TYR A 321 -20.39 3.50 1.10
C TYR A 321 -21.90 3.57 0.83
N ALA A 322 -22.34 3.28 -0.39
CA ALA A 322 -23.75 3.36 -0.79
C ALA A 322 -24.66 2.41 0.02
N VAL A 323 -24.15 1.25 0.43
CA VAL A 323 -24.90 0.27 1.23
C VAL A 323 -25.20 0.79 2.65
N LEU A 324 -24.39 1.71 3.18
CA LEU A 324 -24.53 2.19 4.56
C LEU A 324 -25.74 3.12 4.77
N SER A 325 -26.19 3.82 3.73
CA SER A 325 -27.29 4.78 3.84
C SER A 325 -28.00 4.96 2.49
N PRO A 326 -29.34 4.91 2.44
CA PRO A 326 -30.10 5.17 1.20
C PRO A 326 -29.96 6.63 0.72
N ARG A 327 -29.48 7.55 1.57
CA ARG A 327 -29.23 8.96 1.22
C ARG A 327 -27.92 9.15 0.43
N LEU A 328 -27.10 8.11 0.32
CA LEU A 328 -25.81 8.15 -0.39
C LEU A 328 -25.92 7.34 -1.68
N VAL A 329 -26.06 8.04 -2.80
CA VAL A 329 -26.28 7.41 -4.11
C VAL A 329 -25.00 7.50 -4.95
N VAL A 330 -24.51 6.35 -5.43
CA VAL A 330 -23.35 6.29 -6.33
C VAL A 330 -23.81 6.24 -7.78
N GLN A 331 -23.20 7.07 -8.63
CA GLN A 331 -23.41 7.06 -10.06
C GLN A 331 -22.06 7.04 -10.77
N ILE A 332 -21.90 6.14 -11.73
CA ILE A 332 -20.71 6.03 -12.57
C ILE A 332 -21.02 6.72 -13.89
N LEU A 333 -20.19 7.69 -14.27
CA LEU A 333 -20.34 8.47 -15.49
C LEU A 333 -19.12 8.26 -16.38
N GLU A 334 -19.33 8.15 -17.69
CA GLU A 334 -18.30 7.87 -18.70
C GLU A 334 -18.13 9.07 -19.65
N PRO A 335 -17.25 10.05 -19.32
CA PRO A 335 -17.10 11.30 -20.08
C PRO A 335 -16.70 11.14 -21.56
N ASP A 336 -16.07 10.02 -21.91
CA ASP A 336 -15.67 9.68 -23.28
C ASP A 336 -16.81 9.06 -24.11
N ALA A 337 -17.89 8.62 -23.47
CA ALA A 337 -19.08 8.08 -24.12
C ALA A 337 -20.29 9.03 -24.06
N ASP A 338 -20.33 9.94 -23.08
CA ASP A 338 -21.45 10.85 -22.82
C ASP A 338 -20.98 12.32 -22.75
N PRO A 339 -21.37 13.18 -23.72
CA PRO A 339 -21.04 14.61 -23.71
C PRO A 339 -21.52 15.36 -22.46
N ASP A 340 -22.65 14.97 -21.87
CA ASP A 340 -23.19 15.62 -20.67
C ASP A 340 -22.33 15.27 -19.46
N ALA A 341 -21.89 14.01 -19.36
CA ALA A 341 -20.91 13.59 -18.35
C ALA A 341 -19.57 14.34 -18.49
N ALA A 342 -19.12 14.61 -19.72
CA ALA A 342 -17.90 15.40 -19.97
C ALA A 342 -18.05 16.87 -19.58
N ALA A 343 -19.19 17.49 -19.91
CA ALA A 343 -19.47 18.86 -19.49
C ALA A 343 -19.54 18.95 -17.96
N LEU A 344 -20.20 17.99 -17.31
CA LEU A 344 -20.34 17.92 -15.86
C LEU A 344 -18.98 17.72 -15.17
N SER A 345 -18.13 16.82 -15.67
CA SER A 345 -16.80 16.59 -15.09
C SER A 345 -15.95 17.87 -15.11
N ARG A 346 -15.95 18.57 -16.26
CA ARG A 346 -15.24 19.86 -16.41
C ARG A 346 -15.81 20.93 -15.49
N SER A 347 -17.14 21.00 -15.36
CA SER A 347 -17.80 21.97 -14.47
C SER A 347 -17.44 21.78 -12.99
N TYR A 348 -17.15 20.53 -12.59
CA TYR A 348 -16.72 20.19 -11.23
C TYR A 348 -15.20 20.22 -11.05
N GLY A 349 -14.43 20.66 -12.05
CA GLY A 349 -12.97 20.76 -11.99
C GLY A 349 -12.25 19.41 -12.14
N ILE A 350 -12.91 18.40 -12.71
CA ILE A 350 -12.31 17.10 -13.05
C ILE A 350 -11.89 17.13 -14.52
N SER A 351 -10.59 17.35 -14.74
CA SER A 351 -9.97 17.43 -16.05
C SER A 351 -9.43 16.08 -16.53
N GLU A 352 -9.22 15.96 -17.84
CA GLU A 352 -8.51 14.83 -18.43
C GLU A 352 -7.05 14.81 -17.97
N MET A 353 -6.58 13.63 -17.57
CA MET A 353 -5.20 13.36 -17.20
C MET A 353 -4.50 12.60 -18.33
N GLU A 354 -3.28 13.00 -18.65
CA GLU A 354 -2.43 12.30 -19.60
C GLU A 354 -1.64 11.20 -18.90
N ILE A 355 -1.99 9.94 -19.17
CA ILE A 355 -1.26 8.78 -18.65
C ILE A 355 -0.34 8.30 -19.77
N GLY A 356 0.93 8.69 -19.66
CA GLY A 356 1.97 8.35 -20.63
C GLY A 356 2.85 7.20 -20.15
N ARG A 357 3.03 6.20 -21.01
CA ARG A 357 4.17 5.28 -20.90
C ARG A 357 5.32 5.88 -21.69
N ARG A 358 6.42 6.30 -21.03
CA ARG A 358 7.70 6.47 -21.72
C ARG A 358 8.24 5.08 -22.07
N SER A 359 7.79 4.52 -23.18
CA SER A 359 8.43 3.36 -23.81
C SER A 359 9.44 3.85 -24.84
N ALA A 360 10.55 3.13 -25.00
CA ALA A 360 11.65 3.51 -25.89
C ALA A 360 11.29 3.56 -27.39
N THR A 361 10.10 3.09 -27.79
CA THR A 361 9.72 2.94 -29.20
C THR A 361 8.35 3.51 -29.59
N GLU A 362 7.46 3.86 -28.65
CA GLU A 362 6.16 4.47 -28.99
C GLU A 362 5.59 5.25 -27.78
N SER A 363 5.35 6.54 -27.97
CA SER A 363 4.68 7.41 -26.99
C SER A 363 3.19 7.47 -27.29
N THR A 364 2.43 6.49 -26.80
CA THR A 364 0.96 6.60 -26.79
C THR A 364 0.55 7.36 -25.54
N VAL A 365 0.15 8.63 -25.72
CA VAL A 365 -0.46 9.44 -24.64
C VAL A 365 -1.93 9.09 -24.58
N ASN A 366 -2.35 8.41 -23.51
CA ASN A 366 -3.76 8.13 -23.28
C ASN A 366 -4.33 9.21 -22.36
N ARG A 367 -5.21 10.05 -22.88
CA ARG A 367 -6.02 10.99 -22.08
C ARG A 367 -7.18 10.24 -21.46
N VAL A 368 -7.31 10.31 -20.15
CA VAL A 368 -8.42 9.71 -19.41
C VAL A 368 -8.96 10.65 -18.34
N THR A 369 -10.27 10.61 -18.14
CA THR A 369 -10.91 11.27 -17.01
C THR A 369 -11.08 10.24 -15.89
N PHE A 370 -10.58 10.55 -14.69
CA PHE A 370 -10.61 9.65 -13.56
C PHE A 370 -10.67 10.41 -12.23
N GLY A 371 -11.88 10.72 -11.77
CA GLY A 371 -12.10 11.55 -10.57
C GLY A 371 -13.49 11.34 -9.95
N LEU A 372 -13.68 11.87 -8.75
CA LEU A 372 -14.92 11.74 -7.98
C LEU A 372 -15.47 13.13 -7.60
N ALA A 373 -16.77 13.35 -7.76
CA ALA A 373 -17.45 14.51 -7.21
C ALA A 373 -18.52 14.08 -6.20
N LEU A 374 -18.62 14.80 -5.08
CA LEU A 374 -19.63 14.62 -4.07
C LEU A 374 -20.57 15.82 -4.11
N VAL A 375 -21.85 15.58 -4.36
CA VAL A 375 -22.85 16.65 -4.58
C VAL A 375 -23.94 16.56 -3.52
N SER A 376 -24.13 17.64 -2.76
CA SER A 376 -25.21 17.77 -1.76
C SER A 376 -25.91 19.12 -1.93
N GLY A 377 -27.13 19.12 -2.50
CA GLY A 377 -27.79 20.36 -2.93
C GLY A 377 -26.92 21.16 -3.90
N ASP A 378 -26.64 22.42 -3.59
CA ASP A 378 -25.79 23.32 -4.38
C ASP A 378 -24.30 23.22 -4.03
N THR A 379 -23.94 22.41 -3.04
CA THR A 379 -22.55 22.25 -2.61
C THR A 379 -21.90 21.05 -3.30
N VAL A 380 -20.74 21.29 -3.91
CA VAL A 380 -19.93 20.28 -4.59
C VAL A 380 -18.55 20.22 -3.94
N GLU A 381 -18.10 19.01 -3.63
CA GLU A 381 -16.74 18.74 -3.18
C GLU A 381 -16.10 17.73 -4.15
N THR A 382 -14.93 18.06 -4.70
CA THR A 382 -14.27 17.26 -5.76
C THR A 382 -13.00 16.57 -5.26
N ILE A 383 -12.74 15.38 -5.80
CA ILE A 383 -11.48 14.63 -5.71
C ILE A 383 -11.00 14.40 -7.16
N SER A 384 -10.05 15.21 -7.60
CA SER A 384 -9.56 15.20 -8.98
C SER A 384 -8.67 14.00 -9.31
N ASP A 385 -8.05 13.39 -8.29
CA ASP A 385 -7.18 12.23 -8.44
C ASP A 385 -7.64 11.12 -7.48
N VAL A 386 -8.13 10.03 -8.06
CA VAL A 386 -8.57 8.82 -7.35
C VAL A 386 -7.70 7.61 -7.70
N THR A 387 -6.46 7.84 -8.17
CA THR A 387 -5.55 6.79 -8.63
C THR A 387 -4.96 5.92 -7.50
N ASP A 388 -5.01 6.39 -6.24
CA ASP A 388 -4.61 5.61 -5.06
C ASP A 388 -5.81 5.30 -4.14
N PRO A 389 -6.44 4.12 -4.27
CA PRO A 389 -7.61 3.72 -3.49
C PRO A 389 -7.36 3.70 -1.97
N ARG A 390 -6.11 3.50 -1.53
CA ARG A 390 -5.75 3.43 -0.11
C ARG A 390 -6.03 4.73 0.63
N THR A 391 -6.03 5.83 -0.11
CA THR A 391 -6.25 7.18 0.40
C THR A 391 -7.70 7.63 0.30
N LEU A 392 -8.47 6.96 -0.55
CA LEU A 392 -9.75 7.45 -1.04
C LEU A 392 -10.82 7.44 0.05
N GLU A 393 -10.80 6.45 0.95
CA GLU A 393 -11.74 6.39 2.06
C GLU A 393 -11.68 7.66 2.92
N TYR A 394 -10.46 8.11 3.24
CA TYR A 394 -10.25 9.35 3.97
C TYR A 394 -10.77 10.58 3.23
N GLU A 395 -10.47 10.68 1.92
CA GLU A 395 -10.87 11.81 1.09
C GLU A 395 -12.40 11.91 0.95
N ILE A 396 -13.10 10.77 0.84
CA ILE A 396 -14.57 10.68 0.80
C ILE A 396 -15.15 11.07 2.16
N THR A 397 -14.78 10.36 3.23
CA THR A 397 -15.32 10.60 4.59
C THR A 397 -15.11 12.03 5.05
N PHE A 398 -13.96 12.62 4.72
CA PHE A 398 -13.72 14.03 5.01
C PHE A 398 -14.71 14.98 4.35
N ARG A 399 -14.93 14.83 3.04
CA ARG A 399 -15.85 15.69 2.28
C ARG A 399 -17.29 15.49 2.74
N LEU A 400 -17.68 14.25 3.04
CA LEU A 400 -18.96 13.96 3.67
C LEU A 400 -19.10 14.66 5.03
N LYS A 401 -18.05 14.66 5.85
CA LYS A 401 -18.05 15.35 7.14
C LYS A 401 -18.21 16.87 6.98
N ARG A 402 -17.65 17.48 5.92
CA ARG A 402 -17.86 18.92 5.63
C ARG A 402 -19.31 19.27 5.37
N PHE A 403 -20.07 18.39 4.72
CA PHE A 403 -21.51 18.60 4.55
C PHE A 403 -22.27 18.60 5.89
N LEU A 404 -21.72 17.98 6.94
CA LEU A 404 -22.30 17.94 8.28
C LEU A 404 -21.89 19.13 9.14
N THR A 405 -20.61 19.48 9.15
CA THR A 405 -20.03 20.46 10.09
C THR A 405 -19.80 21.84 9.50
N GLY A 406 -19.96 22.01 8.19
CA GLY A 406 -19.56 23.22 7.47
C GLY A 406 -18.05 23.35 7.33
N ARG A 407 -17.62 24.38 6.58
CA ARG A 407 -16.21 24.73 6.38
C ARG A 407 -15.72 25.60 7.53
N LYS A 408 -14.48 25.38 7.99
CA LYS A 408 -13.81 26.22 8.98
C LYS A 408 -13.01 27.31 8.26
N LYS A 409 -13.08 28.55 8.76
CA LYS A 409 -12.34 29.68 8.21
C LYS A 409 -10.91 29.71 8.76
N ILE A 410 -9.94 29.69 7.86
CA ILE A 410 -8.51 29.80 8.19
C ILE A 410 -8.02 31.15 7.69
N VAL A 411 -7.35 31.89 8.57
CA VAL A 411 -6.85 33.23 8.27
C VAL A 411 -5.34 33.22 8.16
N PHE A 412 -4.81 33.71 7.04
CA PHE A 412 -3.37 33.88 6.83
C PHE A 412 -2.98 35.33 7.06
N THR A 413 -1.84 35.54 7.69
CA THR A 413 -1.24 36.87 7.82
C THR A 413 -0.53 37.26 6.53
N THR A 414 -0.68 38.52 6.11
CA THR A 414 0.03 39.09 4.95
C THR A 414 0.61 40.48 5.25
N GLY A 415 1.52 40.94 4.38
CA GLY A 415 2.21 42.24 4.44
C GLY A 415 3.70 42.17 4.80
N HIS A 416 4.17 41.14 5.49
CA HIS A 416 5.58 40.93 5.87
C HIS A 416 6.35 40.07 4.85
N GLY A 417 5.84 39.97 3.62
CA GLY A 417 6.38 39.11 2.59
C GLY A 417 6.13 37.62 2.85
N GLU A 418 5.12 37.29 3.64
CA GLU A 418 4.59 35.93 3.77
C GLU A 418 4.11 35.40 2.41
N PHE A 419 4.11 34.08 2.25
CA PHE A 419 3.31 33.47 1.19
C PHE A 419 1.85 33.43 1.64
N PRO A 420 0.91 33.93 0.82
CA PRO A 420 0.99 33.95 -0.64
C PRO A 420 1.15 35.34 -1.30
N GLU A 421 2.06 36.23 -0.90
CA GLU A 421 2.09 37.58 -1.50
C GLU A 421 2.95 37.73 -2.78
N LYS A 422 3.67 36.70 -3.26
CA LYS A 422 4.59 36.87 -4.42
C LYS A 422 4.67 35.79 -5.51
N ASP A 423 4.06 34.62 -5.35
CA ASP A 423 4.09 33.58 -6.40
C ASP A 423 2.72 33.46 -7.07
N GLY A 424 2.70 33.68 -8.38
CA GLY A 424 1.50 33.61 -9.21
C GLY A 424 0.72 32.30 -8.98
N ASP A 425 -0.54 32.49 -8.61
CA ASP A 425 -1.58 31.50 -8.31
C ASP A 425 -1.28 30.48 -7.17
N PRO A 426 -1.30 30.93 -5.90
CA PRO A 426 -1.15 30.11 -4.68
C PRO A 426 -2.41 29.31 -4.30
N ARG A 427 -3.39 29.26 -5.21
CA ARG A 427 -4.72 28.70 -4.97
C ARG A 427 -4.75 27.18 -5.10
N GLY A 428 -3.76 26.58 -5.74
CA GLY A 428 -3.81 25.17 -6.12
C GLY A 428 -3.91 24.20 -4.93
N GLY A 429 -3.03 24.33 -3.93
CA GLY A 429 -2.97 23.40 -2.80
C GLY A 429 -3.87 23.79 -1.62
N PHE A 430 -3.92 25.08 -1.29
CA PHE A 430 -4.73 25.57 -0.17
C PHE A 430 -6.22 25.65 -0.49
N ASP A 431 -6.65 26.00 -1.72
CA ASP A 431 -8.09 25.96 -2.05
C ASP A 431 -8.61 24.51 -2.15
N ARG A 432 -7.76 23.57 -2.60
CA ARG A 432 -8.04 22.11 -2.51
C ARG A 432 -8.27 21.68 -1.07
N LEU A 433 -7.48 22.23 -0.14
CA LEU A 433 -7.59 21.93 1.28
C LEU A 433 -8.67 22.72 2.01
N PHE A 434 -9.00 23.94 1.59
CA PHE A 434 -9.90 24.86 2.28
C PHE A 434 -10.55 25.78 1.25
N ALA A 435 -11.75 25.45 0.79
CA ALA A 435 -12.50 26.35 -0.08
C ALA A 435 -13.14 27.55 0.71
N ALA A 436 -12.45 28.05 1.74
CA ALA A 436 -12.73 29.25 2.54
C ALA A 436 -11.45 29.72 3.26
N VAL A 437 -10.33 29.83 2.54
CA VAL A 437 -9.18 30.61 3.01
C VAL A 437 -9.52 32.08 2.88
N THR A 438 -9.27 32.88 3.92
CA THR A 438 -9.40 34.33 3.87
C THR A 438 -8.06 34.94 4.28
N GLU A 439 -7.46 35.73 3.41
CA GLU A 439 -6.25 36.50 3.76
C GLU A 439 -6.63 37.68 4.65
N PHE A 440 -5.78 37.97 5.64
CA PHE A 440 -5.91 39.14 6.49
C PHE A 440 -4.58 39.89 6.56
N GLU A 441 -4.55 41.04 5.91
CA GLU A 441 -3.35 41.87 5.79
C GLU A 441 -3.08 42.62 7.09
N LEU A 442 -2.18 42.07 7.92
CA LEU A 442 -1.81 42.62 9.21
C LEU A 442 -1.13 43.99 9.10
N ILE A 443 -0.49 44.29 7.97
CA ILE A 443 0.23 45.57 7.78
C ILE A 443 -0.72 46.72 7.40
N ARG A 444 -1.74 46.50 6.56
CA ARG A 444 -2.63 47.57 6.08
C ARG A 444 -3.97 47.64 6.78
N GLN A 445 -4.52 46.54 7.30
CA GLN A 445 -5.77 46.57 8.06
C GLN A 445 -5.49 46.81 9.54
N LYS A 446 -5.71 48.06 9.99
CA LYS A 446 -5.71 48.45 11.41
C LYS A 446 -6.98 47.99 12.16
N GLY A 447 -7.47 46.78 11.89
CA GLY A 447 -8.68 46.21 12.49
C GLY A 447 -8.40 44.92 13.25
N PRO A 448 -9.29 44.51 14.17
CA PRO A 448 -9.16 43.22 14.87
C PRO A 448 -9.30 42.05 13.87
N LEU A 449 -8.57 40.96 14.13
CA LEU A 449 -8.70 39.71 13.39
C LEU A 449 -10.17 39.22 13.37
N PRO A 450 -10.64 38.57 12.29
CA PRO A 450 -12.04 38.13 12.19
C PRO A 450 -12.44 37.23 13.35
N GLU A 451 -13.56 37.52 14.01
CA GLU A 451 -14.03 36.75 15.17
C GLU A 451 -14.37 35.29 14.82
N ASP A 452 -14.81 35.04 13.59
CA ASP A 452 -15.15 33.73 13.03
C ASP A 452 -13.93 32.92 12.56
N ALA A 453 -12.71 33.46 12.68
CA ALA A 453 -11.48 32.75 12.35
C ALA A 453 -11.25 31.56 13.29
N ALA A 454 -11.17 30.36 12.70
CA ALA A 454 -10.95 29.12 13.44
C ALA A 454 -9.47 28.83 13.69
N VAL A 455 -8.58 29.32 12.83
CA VAL A 455 -7.11 29.22 12.96
C VAL A 455 -6.47 30.46 12.34
N LEU A 456 -5.44 30.99 12.98
CA LEU A 456 -4.53 32.01 12.42
C LEU A 456 -3.23 31.35 11.96
N VAL A 457 -2.75 31.68 10.76
CA VAL A 457 -1.52 31.13 10.17
C VAL A 457 -0.55 32.27 9.84
N VAL A 458 0.65 32.20 10.42
CA VAL A 458 1.79 33.06 10.06
C VAL A 458 2.72 32.24 9.18
N ALA A 459 2.87 32.59 7.91
CA ALA A 459 3.49 31.73 6.91
C ALA A 459 4.77 32.33 6.29
N GLY A 460 5.94 32.02 6.88
CA GLY A 460 7.24 32.34 6.30
C GLY A 460 7.51 33.82 6.06
N PRO A 461 7.28 34.72 7.04
CA PRO A 461 7.59 36.14 6.86
C PRO A 461 9.09 36.34 6.65
N ILE A 462 9.42 37.29 5.78
CA ILE A 462 10.79 37.73 5.49
C ILE A 462 11.06 39.15 6.01
N VAL A 463 10.02 39.84 6.47
CA VAL A 463 10.08 41.14 7.13
C VAL A 463 9.68 40.97 8.60
N ALA A 464 10.36 41.67 9.51
CA ALA A 464 10.05 41.58 10.93
C ALA A 464 8.69 42.21 11.27
N PHE A 465 7.95 41.57 12.18
CA PHE A 465 6.68 42.08 12.69
C PHE A 465 6.90 43.28 13.61
N SER A 466 6.03 44.30 13.53
CA SER A 466 5.97 45.36 14.55
C SER A 466 5.44 44.82 15.87
N ASP A 467 5.63 45.57 16.96
CA ASP A 467 5.09 45.22 18.27
C ASP A 467 3.55 45.14 18.22
N GLU A 468 2.89 46.07 17.50
CA GLU A 468 1.43 46.05 17.36
C GLU A 468 0.94 44.82 16.57
N ALA A 469 1.62 44.46 15.49
CA ALA A 469 1.26 43.30 14.67
C ALA A 469 1.44 41.99 15.45
N TRP A 470 2.52 41.86 16.21
CA TRP A 470 2.75 40.69 17.06
C TRP A 470 1.75 40.58 18.22
N GLU A 471 1.36 41.71 18.81
CA GLU A 471 0.31 41.74 19.83
C GLU A 471 -1.05 41.27 19.32
N GLN A 472 -1.38 41.46 18.03
CA GLN A 472 -2.61 40.89 17.47
C GLN A 472 -2.57 39.35 17.44
N VAL A 473 -1.43 38.77 17.09
CA VAL A 473 -1.21 37.31 17.15
C VAL A 473 -1.32 36.82 18.59
N GLY A 474 -0.70 37.53 19.54
CA GLY A 474 -0.79 37.26 20.97
C GLY A 474 -2.22 37.37 21.51
N ALA A 475 -2.96 38.40 21.13
CA ALA A 475 -4.36 38.60 21.54
C ALA A 475 -5.25 37.46 21.03
N PHE A 476 -5.05 37.00 19.79
CA PHE A 476 -5.78 35.86 19.25
C PHE A 476 -5.49 34.57 20.03
N ALA A 477 -4.22 34.31 20.35
CA ALA A 477 -3.83 33.18 21.19
C ALA A 477 -4.38 33.30 22.63
N ARG A 478 -4.43 34.51 23.21
CA ARG A 478 -5.01 34.78 24.53
C ARG A 478 -6.52 34.53 24.60
N GLN A 479 -7.23 34.60 23.48
CA GLN A 479 -8.63 34.16 23.38
C GLN A 479 -8.78 32.62 23.43
N GLY A 480 -7.67 31.87 23.52
CA GLY A 480 -7.66 30.42 23.43
C GLY A 480 -7.80 29.90 22.00
N LYS A 481 -7.69 30.77 20.99
CA LYS A 481 -7.81 30.37 19.58
C LYS A 481 -6.48 29.82 19.04
N PRO A 482 -6.52 28.91 18.07
CA PRO A 482 -5.33 28.21 17.60
C PRO A 482 -4.47 29.05 16.65
N VAL A 483 -3.15 29.02 16.84
CA VAL A 483 -2.16 29.71 15.99
C VAL A 483 -1.17 28.71 15.41
N LEU A 484 -0.97 28.78 14.09
CA LEU A 484 0.09 28.08 13.37
C LEU A 484 1.16 29.09 12.93
N ILE A 485 2.41 28.81 13.27
CA ILE A 485 3.56 29.61 12.87
C ILE A 485 4.49 28.73 12.05
N LEU A 486 4.71 29.12 10.81
CA LEU A 486 5.70 28.54 9.91
C LEU A 486 6.86 29.52 9.85
N ALA A 487 7.93 29.20 10.57
CA ALA A 487 9.05 30.09 10.80
C ALA A 487 10.30 29.55 10.11
N ASP A 488 10.75 30.25 9.08
CA ASP A 488 12.00 29.93 8.43
C ASP A 488 13.14 30.54 9.22
N GLY A 489 14.08 29.73 9.70
CA GLY A 489 15.31 30.22 10.34
C GLY A 489 16.34 30.74 9.34
N MET A 490 16.21 30.32 8.08
CA MET A 490 17.07 30.69 6.95
C MET A 490 16.19 31.15 5.78
N MET A 491 16.62 32.20 5.07
CA MET A 491 15.94 32.73 3.88
C MET A 491 16.90 32.89 2.70
N PHE A 492 16.34 32.92 1.49
CA PHE A 492 17.10 33.10 0.26
C PHE A 492 17.23 34.59 -0.11
N ARG A 493 18.47 35.08 -0.34
CA ARG A 493 18.74 36.48 -0.68
C ARG A 493 18.85 36.70 -2.21
N ASN A 494 17.75 37.17 -2.81
CA ASN A 494 17.58 37.77 -4.16
C ASN A 494 17.69 36.90 -5.45
N ASN A 495 17.02 37.40 -6.49
CA ASN A 495 16.47 36.76 -7.69
C ASN A 495 17.49 36.51 -8.85
N MET A 496 17.38 35.35 -9.54
CA MET A 496 18.02 34.90 -10.80
C MET A 496 19.52 34.50 -10.87
N SER A 497 19.81 33.19 -10.80
CA SER A 497 20.17 32.29 -11.93
C SER A 497 20.59 30.92 -11.38
N LEU A 498 20.20 29.83 -12.07
CA LEU A 498 20.47 28.42 -11.68
C LEU A 498 21.96 28.04 -11.55
N LYS A 499 22.90 28.97 -11.77
CA LYS A 499 24.34 28.73 -11.68
C LYS A 499 24.96 29.03 -10.30
N GLY A 500 24.19 29.47 -9.31
CA GLY A 500 24.72 29.90 -8.01
C GLY A 500 23.87 29.60 -6.78
N VAL A 501 23.10 28.51 -6.77
CA VAL A 501 22.12 28.15 -5.70
C VAL A 501 22.76 28.05 -4.29
N ALA A 502 24.06 27.80 -4.23
CA ALA A 502 24.85 27.57 -3.03
C ALA A 502 25.10 28.82 -2.13
N ARG A 503 25.26 30.03 -2.70
CA ARG A 503 25.86 31.17 -1.97
C ARG A 503 24.86 32.15 -1.33
N HIS A 504 23.57 31.82 -1.24
CA HIS A 504 22.51 32.81 -1.02
C HIS A 504 21.57 32.56 0.18
N TRP A 505 21.79 31.51 0.97
CA TRP A 505 21.02 31.29 2.22
C TRP A 505 21.62 32.11 3.36
N VAL A 506 20.79 32.93 4.01
CA VAL A 506 21.15 33.79 5.13
C VAL A 506 20.16 33.60 6.29
N PRO A 507 20.56 33.84 7.55
CA PRO A 507 19.63 33.80 8.68
C PRO A 507 18.44 34.74 8.46
N ASN A 508 17.23 34.29 8.80
CA ASN A 508 16.00 35.06 8.72
C ASN A 508 15.60 35.56 10.12
N PRO A 509 15.78 36.87 10.43
CA PRO A 509 15.45 37.40 11.74
C PRO A 509 13.96 37.69 11.93
N ALA A 510 13.11 37.56 10.91
CA ALA A 510 11.74 38.08 10.89
C ALA A 510 10.87 37.66 12.09
N LEU A 511 11.03 36.41 12.56
CA LEU A 511 10.30 35.86 13.70
C LEU A 511 11.18 35.52 14.91
N ALA A 512 12.51 35.58 14.79
CA ALA A 512 13.42 35.08 15.82
C ALA A 512 13.20 35.77 17.18
N ASP A 513 13.20 37.11 17.20
CA ASP A 513 13.00 37.89 18.43
C ASP A 513 11.57 37.77 18.96
N ARG A 514 10.59 37.66 18.05
CA ARG A 514 9.16 37.53 18.38
C ARG A 514 8.84 36.20 19.05
N LEU A 515 9.31 35.09 18.50
CA LEU A 515 9.17 33.76 19.10
C LEU A 515 9.87 33.66 20.45
N LYS A 516 10.99 34.37 20.63
CA LYS A 516 11.72 34.40 21.90
C LYS A 516 10.87 34.99 23.04
N THR A 517 9.96 35.93 22.75
CA THR A 517 9.00 36.45 23.75
C THR A 517 8.06 35.36 24.30
N TRP A 518 7.82 34.28 23.53
CA TRP A 518 7.04 33.12 23.98
C TRP A 518 7.92 32.00 24.55
N GLY A 519 9.23 32.22 24.68
CA GLY A 519 10.21 31.22 25.11
C GLY A 519 10.57 30.20 24.02
N ILE A 520 10.39 30.55 22.74
CA ILE A 520 10.70 29.68 21.60
C ILE A 520 11.92 30.25 20.86
N ILE A 521 12.94 29.41 20.68
CA ILE A 521 14.14 29.74 19.92
C ILE A 521 14.04 29.10 18.54
N LEU A 522 14.12 29.93 17.51
CA LEU A 522 14.32 29.53 16.12
C LEU A 522 15.83 29.47 15.83
N GLY A 523 16.31 28.34 15.32
CA GLY A 523 17.70 28.16 14.92
C GLY A 523 17.99 28.84 13.58
N ASP A 524 19.21 29.34 13.41
CA ASP A 524 19.79 29.83 12.15
C ASP A 524 20.52 28.70 11.40
N ASP A 525 19.94 27.49 11.46
CA ASP A 525 20.51 26.26 10.92
C ASP A 525 19.63 25.66 9.81
N MET A 526 20.27 24.85 8.97
CA MET A 526 19.63 23.94 8.03
C MET A 526 19.90 22.50 8.46
N ILE A 527 18.85 21.70 8.58
CA ILE A 527 18.97 20.29 8.95
C ILE A 527 18.99 19.42 7.71
N LEU A 528 19.91 18.47 7.69
CA LEU A 528 20.28 17.64 6.55
C LEU A 528 20.18 16.15 6.97
N SER A 529 19.73 15.25 6.08
CA SER A 529 19.53 13.81 6.41
C SER A 529 20.23 12.86 5.42
N TYR A 530 20.76 11.75 5.96
CA TYR A 530 21.43 10.69 5.22
C TYR A 530 20.50 9.82 4.34
N GLN A 531 19.19 9.84 4.61
CA GLN A 531 18.21 8.94 3.99
C GLN A 531 17.37 9.60 2.88
N ALA A 532 17.75 10.81 2.44
CA ALA A 532 17.05 11.49 1.35
C ALA A 532 17.21 10.72 0.02
N PRO A 533 16.14 10.50 -0.77
CA PRO A 533 16.25 9.90 -2.09
C PRO A 533 17.07 10.79 -3.01
N GLN A 534 17.93 10.16 -3.81
CA GLN A 534 18.73 10.82 -4.84
C GLN A 534 17.80 11.26 -5.97
N VAL A 535 17.60 12.58 -6.13
CA VAL A 535 16.82 13.11 -7.25
C VAL A 535 17.76 13.32 -8.44
N SER A 536 17.48 12.64 -9.56
CA SER A 536 18.19 12.84 -10.82
C SER A 536 17.52 13.95 -11.62
N VAL A 537 18.23 15.05 -11.86
CA VAL A 537 17.76 16.12 -12.77
C VAL A 537 18.30 15.82 -14.16
N SER A 538 17.42 15.76 -15.16
CA SER A 538 17.79 15.47 -16.54
C SER A 538 18.59 16.62 -17.14
N GLN A 539 19.76 16.28 -17.68
CA GLN A 539 20.70 17.11 -18.45
C GLN A 539 21.60 18.03 -17.61
N HIS A 540 22.86 17.56 -17.47
CA HIS A 540 24.06 18.18 -16.90
C HIS A 540 24.34 17.88 -15.42
N LYS A 541 25.27 16.94 -15.21
CA LYS A 541 25.82 16.45 -13.94
C LYS A 541 24.75 15.88 -13.00
N VAL A 542 25.08 14.75 -12.38
CA VAL A 542 24.41 14.33 -11.15
C VAL A 542 24.71 15.45 -10.14
N VAL A 543 23.86 16.47 -10.07
CA VAL A 543 23.74 17.25 -8.86
C VAL A 543 23.01 16.30 -7.93
N THR A 544 23.79 15.50 -7.20
CA THR A 544 23.34 14.97 -5.93
C THR A 544 22.73 16.19 -5.23
N PHE A 545 21.41 16.25 -5.09
CA PHE A 545 20.84 16.89 -3.92
C PHE A 545 20.96 15.81 -2.85
N PRO A 546 22.10 15.66 -2.16
CA PRO A 546 21.98 15.00 -0.89
C PRO A 546 21.12 15.97 -0.04
N LEU A 547 20.46 15.47 0.99
CA LEU A 547 20.10 16.30 2.15
C LEU A 547 18.77 17.07 2.10
N MET A 548 17.69 16.41 1.71
CA MET A 548 16.39 16.83 2.25
C MET A 548 16.23 16.23 3.66
N PRO A 549 15.96 17.03 4.71
CA PRO A 549 15.64 16.49 6.01
C PRO A 549 14.45 15.53 5.90
N MET A 550 14.47 14.44 6.67
CA MET A 550 13.31 13.55 6.77
C MET A 550 12.78 13.61 8.19
N VAL A 551 11.51 13.95 8.30
CA VAL A 551 10.77 13.99 9.55
C VAL A 551 9.77 12.85 9.55
N ASP A 552 9.91 11.95 10.51
CA ASP A 552 8.95 10.87 10.72
C ASP A 552 7.96 11.27 11.82
N VAL A 553 6.73 11.59 11.41
CA VAL A 553 5.70 12.11 12.31
C VAL A 553 5.01 10.99 13.11
N SER A 554 5.00 9.76 12.56
CA SER A 554 4.16 8.67 13.10
C SER A 554 4.65 7.25 12.79
N ARG A 555 5.92 7.05 12.44
CA ARG A 555 6.48 5.80 11.90
C ARG A 555 5.87 5.33 10.57
N LYS A 556 5.04 6.17 9.96
CA LYS A 556 4.22 5.87 8.76
C LYS A 556 4.11 7.05 7.79
N LEU A 557 4.47 8.26 8.21
CA LEU A 557 4.37 9.48 7.39
C LEU A 557 5.73 10.18 7.39
N SER A 558 6.38 10.18 6.22
CA SER A 558 7.64 10.89 5.98
C SER A 558 7.37 12.17 5.21
N ILE A 559 7.99 13.27 5.67
CA ILE A 559 7.91 14.59 5.05
C ILE A 559 9.32 15.00 4.64
N MET A 560 9.39 15.76 3.55
CA MET A 560 10.64 16.14 2.88
C MET A 560 10.68 17.66 2.71
N PRO A 561 11.10 18.41 3.74
CA PRO A 561 11.23 19.86 3.69
C PRO A 561 12.42 20.29 2.82
N PHE A 562 12.37 21.52 2.30
CA PHE A 562 13.46 22.10 1.50
C PHE A 562 14.48 22.81 2.39
N THR A 563 14.02 23.50 3.43
CA THR A 563 14.87 24.23 4.39
C THR A 563 14.32 24.11 5.79
N LEU A 564 14.76 23.06 6.52
CA LEU A 564 14.29 22.81 7.87
C LEU A 564 15.25 23.39 8.90
N SER A 565 14.77 24.35 9.69
CA SER A 565 15.49 24.91 10.84
C SER A 565 15.06 24.22 12.15
N SER A 566 15.97 24.20 13.12
CA SER A 566 15.69 23.69 14.46
C SER A 566 14.80 24.67 15.24
N VAL A 567 13.90 24.13 16.06
CA VAL A 567 13.01 24.90 16.92
C VAL A 567 13.09 24.33 18.33
N ARG A 568 13.42 25.16 19.31
CA ARG A 568 13.62 24.74 20.70
C ARG A 568 12.78 25.58 21.66
N LEU A 569 12.34 24.95 22.74
CA LEU A 569 11.66 25.63 23.84
C LEU A 569 12.66 25.89 24.96
N GLU A 570 12.75 27.14 25.42
CA GLU A 570 13.63 27.58 26.50
C GLU A 570 12.81 28.12 27.68
N SER A 571 13.32 27.96 28.90
CA SER A 571 12.69 28.52 30.11
C SER A 571 13.28 29.90 30.44
N PRO A 572 12.46 30.88 30.87
CA PRO A 572 11.01 30.80 31.13
C PRO A 572 10.16 30.87 29.85
N THR A 573 9.02 30.16 29.85
CA THR A 573 8.06 30.16 28.72
C THR A 573 6.62 30.32 29.21
N HIS A 574 5.78 30.93 28.38
CA HIS A 574 4.32 31.04 28.57
C HIS A 574 3.57 29.80 28.06
N LEU A 575 4.30 28.82 27.51
CA LEU A 575 3.76 27.67 26.80
C LEU A 575 4.28 26.36 27.42
N SER A 576 3.40 25.37 27.46
CA SER A 576 3.70 24.00 27.83
C SER A 576 3.83 23.13 26.58
N LEU A 577 4.93 22.39 26.51
CA LEU A 577 5.17 21.47 25.41
C LEU A 577 4.29 20.23 25.52
N GLN A 578 3.56 19.94 24.44
CA GLN A 578 2.75 18.72 24.33
C GLN A 578 3.43 17.66 23.46
N ARG A 579 3.97 18.06 22.29
CA ARG A 579 4.69 17.15 21.38
C ARG A 579 5.81 17.87 20.65
N ARG A 580 6.79 17.09 20.20
CA ARG A 580 7.91 17.55 19.36
C ARG A 580 7.89 16.77 18.06
N LEU A 581 8.07 17.49 16.98
CA LEU A 581 8.41 16.95 15.68
C LEU A 581 9.93 16.83 15.59
N ARG A 582 10.43 15.64 15.26
CA ARG A 582 11.87 15.35 15.26
C ARG A 582 12.35 14.78 13.93
N THR A 583 13.57 15.13 13.58
CA THR A 583 14.27 14.53 12.45
C THR A 583 14.77 13.12 12.77
N ASP A 584 15.15 12.37 11.73
CA ASP A 584 15.81 11.08 11.89
C ASP A 584 17.13 11.21 12.71
N PRO A 585 17.51 10.22 13.54
CA PRO A 585 18.76 10.24 14.30
C PRO A 585 20.03 10.39 13.45
N GLY A 586 19.98 10.02 12.16
CA GLY A 586 21.06 10.22 11.19
C GLY A 586 21.11 11.60 10.55
N SER A 587 20.35 12.58 11.06
CA SER A 587 20.40 13.97 10.61
C SER A 587 21.56 14.76 11.24
N TRP A 588 21.94 15.89 10.63
CA TRP A 588 22.90 16.85 11.18
C TRP A 588 22.49 18.28 10.85
N ARG A 589 22.99 19.24 11.61
CA ARG A 589 22.77 20.67 11.39
C ARG A 589 23.91 21.29 10.60
N HIS A 590 23.59 22.33 9.84
CA HIS A 590 24.54 23.12 9.07
C HIS A 590 24.21 24.60 9.19
N THR A 591 25.19 25.42 9.57
CA THR A 591 25.02 26.85 9.90
C THR A 591 25.77 27.78 8.93
N ARG A 592 26.44 27.25 7.90
CA ARG A 592 27.19 28.06 6.92
C ARG A 592 26.62 27.89 5.52
N ALA A 593 26.69 28.97 4.73
CA ALA A 593 26.31 28.95 3.33
C ALA A 593 27.14 27.89 2.59
N TYR A 594 26.47 27.14 1.72
CA TYR A 594 26.96 26.06 0.88
C TYR A 594 28.34 26.40 0.27
N GLU A 595 29.43 25.89 0.84
CA GLU A 595 30.73 25.85 0.18
C GLU A 595 30.70 24.74 -0.89
N GLU A 596 31.36 24.95 -2.03
CA GLU A 596 31.28 24.09 -3.24
C GLU A 596 31.62 22.60 -3.01
N ASN A 597 32.18 22.26 -1.85
CA ASN A 597 32.39 20.90 -1.40
C ASN A 597 31.56 20.65 -0.13
N LEU A 598 30.44 19.92 -0.28
CA LEU A 598 29.79 19.22 0.83
C LEU A 598 30.74 18.11 1.31
N GLU A 599 31.84 18.47 1.96
CA GLU A 599 32.56 17.52 2.78
C GLU A 599 31.66 17.17 3.96
N TRP A 600 31.47 15.87 4.18
CA TRP A 600 30.74 15.36 5.33
C TRP A 600 31.25 16.04 6.61
N PRO A 601 30.37 16.61 7.46
CA PRO A 601 30.83 17.25 8.68
C PRO A 601 31.65 16.26 9.50
N LYS A 602 32.87 16.64 9.87
CA LYS A 602 33.69 15.88 10.83
C LYS A 602 33.21 16.06 12.28
N THR A 603 32.10 16.76 12.50
CA THR A 603 31.59 17.18 13.82
C THR A 603 30.50 16.26 14.38
N ASP A 604 30.43 16.18 15.72
CA ASP A 604 29.49 15.37 16.51
C ASP A 604 28.04 15.91 16.60
N ASP A 605 27.67 16.96 15.85
CA ASP A 605 26.31 17.54 15.88
C ASP A 605 25.31 16.68 15.07
N ARG A 606 24.98 15.52 15.64
CA ARG A 606 24.00 14.57 15.11
C ARG A 606 22.64 14.71 15.78
N GLY A 607 21.60 14.46 15.00
CA GLY A 607 20.21 14.48 15.44
C GLY A 607 19.88 13.34 16.40
N PRO A 608 18.60 13.22 16.81
CA PRO A 608 17.45 13.93 16.26
C PRO A 608 17.34 15.39 16.75
N PHE A 609 16.92 16.30 15.87
CA PHE A 609 16.65 17.70 16.22
C PHE A 609 15.15 17.97 16.28
N ASP A 610 14.76 18.84 17.20
CA ASP A 610 13.38 19.35 17.26
C ASP A 610 13.22 20.39 16.15
N VAL A 611 12.20 20.21 15.32
CA VAL A 611 11.93 21.00 14.11
C VAL A 611 10.49 21.50 14.04
N GLY A 612 9.71 21.10 15.03
CA GLY A 612 8.34 21.53 15.21
C GLY A 612 7.89 21.30 16.63
N LEU A 613 7.17 22.25 17.19
CA LEU A 613 6.68 22.23 18.56
C LEU A 613 5.16 22.33 18.57
N PHE A 614 4.52 21.39 19.25
CA PHE A 614 3.08 21.42 19.54
C PHE A 614 2.92 21.86 20.98
N LEU A 615 2.33 23.04 21.18
CA LEU A 615 2.34 23.77 22.45
C LEU A 615 0.91 24.05 22.91
N ARG A 616 0.73 24.22 24.23
CA ARG A 616 -0.49 24.74 24.87
C ARG A 616 -0.14 25.86 25.84
N GLY A 617 -1.07 26.77 26.14
CA GLY A 617 -0.85 27.77 27.20
C GLY A 617 -0.45 27.11 28.53
N ALA A 618 0.56 27.67 29.19
CA ALA A 618 1.01 27.16 30.48
C ALA A 618 0.07 27.63 31.61
N PRO A 619 -0.29 26.77 32.58
CA PRO A 619 -1.14 27.16 33.70
C PRO A 619 -0.56 28.34 34.48
N GLY A 620 -1.38 29.36 34.75
CA GLY A 620 -0.96 30.56 35.50
C GLY A 620 -0.05 31.54 34.74
N LYS A 621 0.05 31.41 33.41
CA LYS A 621 0.73 32.34 32.50
C LYS A 621 -0.28 33.08 31.61
N ASP A 622 0.19 34.06 30.84
CA ASP A 622 -0.66 34.95 30.03
C ASP A 622 -1.50 34.25 28.96
N LEU A 623 -1.11 33.05 28.52
CA LEU A 623 -1.87 32.24 27.56
C LEU A 623 -2.72 31.18 28.28
N PRO A 624 -4.05 31.11 28.01
CA PRO A 624 -4.91 30.13 28.65
C PRO A 624 -4.57 28.71 28.21
N ALA A 625 -4.86 27.71 29.04
CA ALA A 625 -4.59 26.30 28.72
C ALA A 625 -5.30 25.78 27.45
N SER A 626 -6.34 26.47 26.99
CA SER A 626 -7.06 26.22 25.73
C SER A 626 -6.29 26.72 24.49
N ALA A 627 -5.38 27.68 24.64
CA ALA A 627 -4.57 28.19 23.54
C ALA A 627 -3.70 27.07 22.97
N ARG A 628 -3.77 26.83 21.67
CA ARG A 628 -2.95 25.84 20.96
C ARG A 628 -2.05 26.56 19.97
N VAL A 629 -0.75 26.37 20.10
CA VAL A 629 0.25 26.97 19.21
C VAL A 629 1.06 25.84 18.59
N VAL A 630 1.22 25.88 17.27
CA VAL A 630 2.16 25.00 16.57
C VAL A 630 3.19 25.87 15.87
N VAL A 631 4.47 25.60 16.12
CA VAL A 631 5.58 26.27 15.44
C VAL A 631 6.36 25.24 14.65
N LEU A 632 6.59 25.48 13.38
CA LEU A 632 7.41 24.65 12.49
C LEU A 632 8.57 25.47 11.93
N GLY A 633 9.74 24.85 11.84
CA GLY A 633 10.97 25.48 11.34
C GLY A 633 11.08 25.54 9.81
N ASP A 634 9.97 25.46 9.07
CA ASP A 634 9.94 25.51 7.60
C ASP A 634 8.53 25.89 7.11
N SER A 635 8.45 26.93 6.28
CA SER A 635 7.25 27.39 5.58
C SER A 635 7.11 26.83 4.16
N ASP A 636 8.22 26.42 3.54
CA ASP A 636 8.29 25.84 2.19
C ASP A 636 7.60 24.47 2.12
N LEU A 637 7.46 23.80 3.28
CA LEU A 637 6.66 22.59 3.46
C LEU A 637 5.23 22.68 2.93
N PHE A 638 4.66 23.89 2.91
CA PHE A 638 3.27 24.11 2.54
C PHE A 638 3.12 25.03 1.33
N ARG A 639 4.17 25.19 0.52
CA ARG A 639 4.06 25.84 -0.80
C ARG A 639 3.42 24.92 -1.83
N ASP A 640 2.81 25.50 -2.86
CA ASP A 640 2.05 24.75 -3.87
C ASP A 640 2.88 23.69 -4.63
N TYR A 641 4.15 23.97 -4.90
CA TYR A 641 5.03 23.00 -5.56
C TYR A 641 5.28 21.75 -4.69
N SER A 642 5.27 21.89 -3.37
CA SER A 642 5.43 20.80 -2.39
C SER A 642 4.20 19.88 -2.38
N PHE A 643 3.00 20.45 -2.57
CA PHE A 643 1.76 19.69 -2.67
C PHE A 643 1.58 18.94 -3.99
N GLN A 644 2.15 19.44 -5.08
CA GLN A 644 2.09 18.77 -6.40
C GLN A 644 3.06 17.60 -6.51
N THR A 645 4.16 17.61 -5.75
CA THR A 645 5.23 16.60 -5.84
C THR A 645 5.13 15.52 -4.77
N VAL A 646 4.60 15.83 -3.57
CA VAL A 646 4.53 14.86 -2.45
C VAL A 646 3.21 14.98 -1.68
N ASN A 647 2.26 14.05 -1.93
CA ASN A 647 0.96 13.98 -1.23
C ASN A 647 1.04 13.93 0.31
N THR A 648 2.20 13.59 0.91
CA THR A 648 2.37 13.50 2.36
C THR A 648 2.43 14.85 3.08
N HIS A 649 2.87 15.93 2.41
CA HIS A 649 2.95 17.27 3.01
C HIS A 649 1.54 17.84 3.28
N LEU A 650 0.63 17.66 2.33
CA LEU A 650 -0.78 18.03 2.46
C LEU A 650 -1.45 17.34 3.66
N LEU A 651 -1.20 16.05 3.81
CA LEU A 651 -1.72 15.23 4.91
C LEU A 651 -1.16 15.66 6.26
N PHE A 652 0.12 16.03 6.28
CA PHE A 652 0.76 16.56 7.48
C PHE A 652 0.19 17.92 7.89
N PHE A 653 0.01 18.84 6.94
CA PHE A 653 -0.64 20.12 7.21
C PHE A 653 -2.00 19.92 7.87
N ARG A 654 -2.77 18.97 7.35
CA ARG A 654 -4.06 18.62 7.92
C ARG A 654 -3.96 18.02 9.31
N GLN A 655 -2.90 17.27 9.63
CA GLN A 655 -2.65 16.75 10.98
C GLN A 655 -2.42 17.86 12.00
N ILE A 656 -1.73 18.91 11.57
CA ILE A 656 -1.50 20.10 12.39
C ILE A 656 -2.83 20.80 12.65
N LEU A 657 -3.65 20.97 11.61
CA LEU A 657 -4.96 21.61 11.77
C LEU A 657 -5.92 20.79 12.62
N ASP A 658 -5.95 19.47 12.47
CA ASP A 658 -6.72 18.57 13.34
C ASP A 658 -6.32 18.75 14.81
N TYR A 659 -5.01 18.91 15.09
CA TYR A 659 -4.53 19.22 16.44
C TYR A 659 -4.94 20.61 16.92
N LEU A 660 -4.78 21.63 16.08
CA LEU A 660 -5.13 23.00 16.40
C LEU A 660 -6.64 23.15 16.67
N LEU A 661 -7.46 22.47 15.88
CA LEU A 661 -8.92 22.47 15.99
C LEU A 661 -9.47 21.44 17.01
N ASP A 662 -8.62 20.61 17.60
CA ASP A 662 -9.01 19.47 18.47
C ASP A 662 -9.94 18.44 17.78
N ASP A 663 -9.82 18.32 16.46
CA ASP A 663 -10.63 17.40 15.66
C ASP A 663 -9.83 16.13 15.32
N HIS A 664 -9.85 15.16 16.22
CA HIS A 664 -9.13 13.89 16.05
C HIS A 664 -9.95 12.77 15.42
N SER A 665 -11.20 13.03 15.05
CA SER A 665 -12.15 12.01 14.59
C SER A 665 -11.68 11.22 13.36
N LEU A 666 -10.91 11.83 12.45
CA LEU A 666 -10.41 11.17 11.23
C LEU A 666 -8.91 10.83 11.29
N ALA A 667 -8.28 10.94 12.46
CA ALA A 667 -6.83 10.77 12.60
C ALA A 667 -6.37 9.33 12.27
N HIS A 668 -7.13 8.32 12.68
CA HIS A 668 -6.86 6.91 12.38
C HIS A 668 -6.99 6.62 10.88
N LEU A 669 -8.11 7.05 10.29
CA LEU A 669 -8.42 6.84 8.87
C LEU A 669 -7.36 7.44 7.93
N ARG A 670 -6.69 8.53 8.34
CA ARG A 670 -5.60 9.11 7.54
C ARG A 670 -4.37 8.20 7.44
N LEU A 671 -4.06 7.42 8.47
CA LEU A 671 -2.84 6.60 8.48
C LEU A 671 -3.04 5.22 7.84
N LYS A 672 -4.30 4.82 7.67
CA LYS A 672 -4.71 3.58 7.03
C LYS A 672 -4.16 3.46 5.60
N GLY A 673 -3.55 2.32 5.28
CA GLY A 673 -3.00 2.00 3.96
C GLY A 673 -1.73 2.74 3.57
N ARG A 674 -1.22 3.64 4.43
CA ARG A 674 -0.05 4.49 4.15
C ARG A 674 1.21 4.05 4.87
N GLY A 675 1.12 3.05 5.76
CA GLY A 675 2.26 2.44 6.46
C GLY A 675 3.14 1.55 5.60
N VAL A 676 3.51 1.99 4.39
CA VAL A 676 4.53 1.28 3.61
C VAL A 676 5.88 1.58 4.25
N GLU A 677 6.28 0.72 5.19
CA GLU A 677 7.57 0.86 5.85
C GLU A 677 8.68 0.72 4.80
N ARG A 678 9.64 1.65 4.81
CA ARG A 678 10.81 1.57 3.93
C ARG A 678 11.77 0.52 4.47
N LEU A 679 12.51 -0.09 3.57
CA LEU A 679 13.53 -1.06 3.94
C LEU A 679 14.71 -0.36 4.64
N LYS A 680 14.91 -0.64 5.92
CA LYS A 680 15.96 -0.04 6.77
C LYS A 680 17.23 -0.87 6.71
N LEU A 681 18.19 -0.47 5.88
CA LEU A 681 19.46 -1.20 5.71
C LEU A 681 20.66 -0.61 6.49
N ALA A 682 20.62 0.68 6.85
CA ALA A 682 21.76 1.36 7.47
C ALA A 682 22.05 0.85 8.90
N GLY A 683 23.32 0.49 9.16
CA GLY A 683 23.76 -0.01 10.48
C GLY A 683 23.23 -1.40 10.86
N LYS A 684 22.59 -2.11 9.92
CA LYS A 684 22.01 -3.44 10.10
C LYS A 684 22.92 -4.54 9.52
N PRO A 685 22.67 -5.84 9.80
CA PRO A 685 23.42 -6.94 9.18
C PRO A 685 23.44 -6.82 7.66
N SER A 686 24.45 -7.37 6.98
CA SER A 686 24.50 -7.21 5.52
C SER A 686 23.30 -7.92 4.84
N PRO A 687 22.71 -7.30 3.80
CA PRO A 687 21.75 -7.92 2.87
C PRO A 687 22.07 -9.37 2.52
N ALA A 688 23.35 -9.61 2.16
CA ALA A 688 23.85 -10.92 1.79
C ALA A 688 23.85 -11.92 2.95
N LEU A 689 24.18 -11.51 4.18
CA LEU A 689 24.16 -12.39 5.34
C LEU A 689 22.74 -12.85 5.67
N VAL A 690 21.76 -11.94 5.68
CA VAL A 690 20.37 -12.29 5.98
C VAL A 690 19.80 -13.20 4.91
N MET A 691 20.09 -12.96 3.62
CA MET A 691 19.70 -13.86 2.55
C MET A 691 20.35 -15.25 2.69
N THR A 692 21.64 -15.28 3.04
CA THR A 692 22.37 -16.54 3.26
C THR A 692 21.79 -17.33 4.43
N LEU A 693 21.35 -16.66 5.50
CA LEU A 693 20.70 -17.32 6.64
C LEU A 693 19.28 -17.78 6.29
N ALA A 694 18.48 -16.91 5.67
CA ALA A 694 17.09 -17.17 5.33
C ALA A 694 16.92 -18.30 4.30
N ILE A 695 17.86 -18.42 3.36
CA ILE A 695 17.84 -19.48 2.33
C ILE A 695 18.75 -20.64 2.71
N GLY A 696 19.96 -20.36 3.20
CA GLY A 696 20.99 -21.37 3.45
C GLY A 696 20.68 -22.28 4.65
N VAL A 697 20.18 -21.75 5.77
CA VAL A 697 19.87 -22.59 6.95
C VAL A 697 18.77 -23.61 6.64
N PRO A 698 17.64 -23.25 6.01
CA PRO A 698 16.61 -24.22 5.63
C PRO A 698 17.11 -25.26 4.64
N VAL A 699 17.92 -24.85 3.66
CA VAL A 699 18.54 -25.76 2.69
C VAL A 699 19.44 -26.77 3.41
N LEU A 700 20.27 -26.32 4.34
CA LEU A 700 21.12 -27.20 5.17
C LEU A 700 20.29 -28.16 6.02
N LEU A 701 19.19 -27.69 6.64
CA LEU A 701 18.29 -28.55 7.41
C LEU A 701 17.60 -29.60 6.54
N LEU A 702 17.16 -29.25 5.34
CA LEU A 702 16.61 -30.21 4.38
C LEU A 702 17.65 -31.25 3.94
N LEU A 703 18.89 -30.81 3.69
CA LEU A 703 19.99 -31.72 3.33
C LEU A 703 20.34 -32.67 4.48
N ALA A 704 20.40 -32.15 5.72
CA ALA A 704 20.63 -32.97 6.90
C ALA A 704 19.50 -33.99 7.11
N PHE A 705 18.26 -33.56 6.97
CA PHE A 705 17.09 -34.43 7.05
C PHE A 705 17.10 -35.51 5.96
N ALA A 706 17.42 -35.15 4.72
CA ALA A 706 17.61 -36.10 3.62
C ALA A 706 18.72 -37.11 3.93
N GLY A 707 19.85 -36.65 4.46
CA GLY A 707 20.97 -37.49 4.90
C GLY A 707 20.57 -38.51 5.97
N ILE A 708 19.81 -38.09 6.99
CA ILE A 708 19.30 -38.99 8.04
C ILE A 708 18.40 -40.08 7.46
N ILE A 709 17.50 -39.71 6.53
CA ILE A 709 16.61 -40.67 5.87
C ILE A 709 17.41 -41.68 5.04
N LEU A 710 18.39 -41.22 4.26
CA LEU A 710 19.24 -42.09 3.44
C LEU A 710 20.09 -43.04 4.31
N LEU A 711 20.60 -42.56 5.46
CA LEU A 711 21.35 -43.38 6.41
C LEU A 711 20.50 -44.45 7.09
N ARG A 712 19.25 -44.13 7.46
CA ARG A 712 18.30 -45.13 8.00
C ARG A 712 17.92 -46.20 6.98
N ARG A 713 17.90 -45.84 5.69
CA ARG A 713 17.66 -46.79 4.58
C ARG A 713 18.85 -47.70 4.28
N ARG A 714 20.07 -47.36 4.71
CA ARG A 714 21.24 -48.25 4.62
C ARG A 714 21.32 -49.24 5.78
N LYS A 715 20.64 -48.96 6.89
CA LYS A 715 20.63 -49.79 8.11
C LYS A 715 19.47 -50.81 8.15
N ASN A 716 18.44 -50.61 7.34
CA ASN A 716 17.32 -51.52 7.13
C ASN A 716 17.37 -52.04 5.70
#